data_AF-A0A4R5CKY0-F1
#
_entry.id   AF-A0A4R5CKY0-F1
#
_cell.length_a   1.000
_cell.length_b   1.000
_cell.length_c   1.000
_cell.angle_alpha   90.00
_cell.angle_beta   90.00
_cell.angle_gamma   90.00
#
_symmetry.space_group_name_H-M   'P 1'
#
loop_
_entity.id
_entity.type
_entity.pdbx_description
1 polymer ?
#
loop_
_entity_poly.entity_id
_entity_poly.type
_entity_poly.pdbx_seq_one_letter_code
_entity_poly.pdbx_strand_id
1 'polypeptide(L)'
;MTNNILIENQYKRSSLFEKENVNYLVRILKRFNTVPKINNINIITSNSEPAIFKIVPNKSIIIGSSFLDKPILALVYLRYGIEWQLWYKALNAEKKDVVLCDIAALEVIRIFYNLLPKDDKEKLENLDYVLINLIKNNIDLNAEYSSINEEIQSFHGLKNANTEIKESWKAIIENLAKPTEYMLMSGGDLRLNIDEIHLLNKYGCRPFPRPDAFTFASSTASSVSNFAFDKTDKVRSILIRNSLKKGFQNTTIEFSELLKNNLRHIFKLNEECEIIFSPSGTDSSLQIAAITQIISDKEITHILVASDETGSGVAAALKGCHFENTTALNYPIKKDTKIEGFREVDLIQIPFRDQNGALKTAAQLDQEVLDAVIKTKNQGRHIVLHTMDQSKLGYQSPSDEFIKKLNSLENLSIQIIVDGSQLRLDPKDIQNYLNKGYIVTITGSKFFTGPPYCGALILPKSVNKLIHSVKNTLPKGLTQYYNRSDWPTSWFCSNELSDGYNYGSYMRWNAAVVEMDRYYKTPILYRNMGIEMFCNFVDDSIKEATFLQPIYGDETKTKSYSSKEFGIRNIRTIFPFFIFKDNEVLSVDKVKKLYTLLNSDLSDQFEGSSLEIIRLAAQKCHIGQAVNVKYTTEIESAILRISLGARVISESWVNRDISLFFRNIELQMSQITITIKKIELILNNPELLD
;
A
#
# COMPACT_ATOMS: atom_id res chain seq x y z
N MET A 1 -38.56 25.22 18.62
CA MET A 1 -37.25 25.90 18.60
C MET A 1 -36.29 25.05 19.41
N THR A 2 -35.53 24.18 18.75
CA THR A 2 -34.46 23.38 19.37
C THR A 2 -33.16 24.09 19.06
N ASN A 3 -32.50 24.60 20.10
CA ASN A 3 -31.25 25.35 19.98
C ASN A 3 -30.19 24.50 19.27
N ASN A 4 -29.86 24.87 18.03
CA ASN A 4 -28.66 24.41 17.36
C ASN A 4 -27.46 25.01 18.09
N ILE A 5 -26.83 24.23 18.96
CA ILE A 5 -25.62 24.67 19.65
C ILE A 5 -24.42 24.38 18.73
N LEU A 6 -23.82 25.44 18.21
CA LEU A 6 -22.52 25.42 17.54
C LEU A 6 -21.44 24.89 18.49
N ILE A 7 -20.44 24.18 17.95
CA ILE A 7 -19.33 23.53 18.70
C ILE A 7 -18.60 24.49 19.66
N GLU A 8 -18.64 25.79 19.38
CA GLU A 8 -18.02 26.85 20.19
C GLU A 8 -18.71 27.07 21.57
N ASN A 9 -19.85 26.41 21.83
CA ASN A 9 -20.59 26.49 23.11
C ASN A 9 -20.44 25.24 24.01
N GLN A 10 -19.46 24.35 23.78
CA GLN A 10 -19.24 23.14 24.59
C GLN A 10 -18.56 23.37 25.96
N TYR A 11 -18.69 24.56 26.56
CA TYR A 11 -18.18 24.81 27.92
C TYR A 11 -19.16 24.39 29.03
N LYS A 12 -20.35 23.88 28.69
CA LYS A 12 -21.32 23.33 29.66
C LYS A 12 -21.27 21.80 29.63
N ARG A 13 -21.07 21.16 30.79
CA ARG A 13 -21.27 19.71 30.96
C ARG A 13 -22.72 19.36 30.58
N SER A 14 -22.89 18.61 29.50
CA SER A 14 -24.13 17.95 29.11
C SER A 14 -24.15 16.51 29.63
N SER A 15 -25.28 15.80 29.46
CA SER A 15 -25.39 14.35 29.75
C SER A 15 -24.42 13.48 28.95
N LEU A 16 -23.85 14.00 27.86
CA LEU A 16 -22.75 13.38 27.12
C LEU A 16 -21.47 13.21 27.99
N PHE A 17 -21.30 14.08 28.99
CA PHE A 17 -20.16 14.06 29.92
C PHE A 17 -20.46 13.34 31.24
N GLU A 18 -21.57 12.60 31.32
CA GLU A 18 -21.78 11.61 32.37
C GLU A 18 -20.70 10.52 32.25
N LYS A 19 -20.12 10.11 33.39
CA LYS A 19 -18.93 9.26 33.46
C LYS A 19 -19.06 7.97 32.64
N GLU A 20 -20.24 7.37 32.63
CA GLU A 20 -20.54 6.14 31.90
C GLU A 20 -20.57 6.38 30.38
N ASN A 21 -21.30 7.41 29.93
CA ASN A 21 -21.35 7.82 28.52
C ASN A 21 -19.97 8.15 27.95
N VAL A 22 -19.13 8.85 28.72
CA VAL A 22 -17.74 9.14 28.32
C VAL A 22 -16.93 7.85 28.15
N ASN A 23 -17.02 6.91 29.09
CA ASN A 23 -16.30 5.65 29.01
C ASN A 23 -16.76 4.79 27.83
N TYR A 24 -18.07 4.71 27.58
CA TYR A 24 -18.61 3.99 26.42
C TYR A 24 -18.17 4.62 25.10
N LEU A 25 -18.29 5.95 24.97
CA LEU A 25 -17.86 6.67 23.78
C LEU A 25 -16.35 6.52 23.55
N VAL A 26 -15.52 6.62 24.59
CA VAL A 26 -14.06 6.41 24.45
C VAL A 26 -13.75 4.97 24.02
N ARG A 27 -14.45 3.95 24.54
CA ARG A 27 -14.28 2.55 24.10
C ARG A 27 -14.63 2.36 22.63
N ILE A 28 -15.72 2.98 22.19
CA ILE A 28 -16.15 2.97 20.78
C ILE A 28 -15.13 3.72 19.91
N LEU A 29 -14.77 4.95 20.26
CA LEU A 29 -13.86 5.82 19.50
C LEU A 29 -12.41 5.31 19.45
N LYS A 30 -11.95 4.54 20.43
CA LYS A 30 -10.64 3.85 20.33
C LYS A 30 -10.60 2.82 19.20
N ARG A 31 -11.76 2.36 18.73
CA ARG A 31 -11.92 1.42 17.60
C ARG A 31 -12.30 2.12 16.29
N PHE A 32 -12.41 3.46 16.28
CA PHE A 32 -12.88 4.27 15.15
C PHE A 32 -11.87 4.51 14.03
N ASN A 33 -10.69 3.90 14.05
CA ASN A 33 -9.69 4.09 12.98
C ASN A 33 -10.20 3.68 11.58
N THR A 34 -11.30 2.94 11.53
CA THR A 34 -11.99 2.50 10.32
C THR A 34 -13.21 3.36 9.96
N VAL A 35 -13.65 4.28 10.81
CA VAL A 35 -14.89 5.04 10.58
C VAL A 35 -14.60 6.35 9.83
N PRO A 36 -15.30 6.63 8.71
CA PRO A 36 -15.17 7.88 7.96
C PRO A 36 -15.33 9.13 8.83
N LYS A 37 -14.40 10.07 8.71
CA LYS A 37 -14.50 11.37 9.38
C LYS A 37 -15.41 12.29 8.55
N ILE A 38 -16.67 12.43 8.96
CA ILE A 38 -17.59 13.37 8.32
C ILE A 38 -17.57 14.70 9.05
N ASN A 39 -17.07 15.73 8.38
CA ASN A 39 -17.18 17.11 8.87
C ASN A 39 -18.66 17.51 8.97
N ASN A 40 -18.99 18.22 10.05
CA ASN A 40 -20.30 18.82 10.29
C ASN A 40 -21.47 17.83 10.45
N ILE A 41 -21.22 16.63 11.00
CA ILE A 41 -22.27 15.73 11.51
C ILE A 41 -22.00 15.50 13.00
N ASN A 42 -22.96 15.85 13.84
CA ASN A 42 -22.86 15.66 15.29
C ASN A 42 -23.30 14.25 15.68
N ILE A 43 -22.53 13.55 16.50
CA ILE A 43 -22.99 12.34 17.19
C ILE A 43 -23.59 12.78 18.53
N ILE A 44 -24.87 12.49 18.76
CA ILE A 44 -25.63 12.88 19.94
C ILE A 44 -26.03 11.60 20.68
N THR A 45 -25.66 11.49 21.96
CA THR A 45 -26.08 10.35 22.79
C THR A 45 -27.40 10.65 23.49
N SER A 46 -28.23 9.62 23.70
CA SER A 46 -29.52 9.74 24.40
C SER A 46 -29.66 8.70 25.52
N ASN A 47 -29.81 9.18 26.76
CA ASN A 47 -30.17 8.33 27.91
C ASN A 47 -31.70 8.30 28.13
N SER A 48 -32.41 9.35 27.71
CA SER A 48 -33.87 9.43 27.85
C SER A 48 -34.62 8.51 26.87
N GLU A 49 -33.98 8.17 25.74
CA GLU A 49 -34.50 7.21 24.78
C GLU A 49 -33.43 6.13 24.51
N PRO A 50 -33.25 5.13 25.40
CA PRO A 50 -32.14 4.18 25.34
C PRO A 50 -32.04 3.39 24.03
N ALA A 51 -33.18 3.13 23.38
CA ALA A 51 -33.28 2.35 22.14
C ALA A 51 -33.31 3.20 20.86
N ILE A 52 -33.11 4.53 20.94
CA ILE A 52 -33.15 5.37 19.73
C ILE A 52 -31.92 5.14 18.86
N PHE A 53 -32.15 4.99 17.55
CA PHE A 53 -31.15 5.26 16.53
C PHE A 53 -31.80 6.13 15.45
N LYS A 54 -31.31 7.36 15.27
CA LYS A 54 -31.91 8.33 14.36
C LYS A 54 -30.88 9.14 13.60
N ILE A 55 -31.00 9.15 12.29
CA ILE A 55 -30.22 9.96 11.37
C ILE A 55 -31.01 11.24 11.09
N VAL A 56 -30.44 12.40 11.45
CA VAL A 56 -30.96 13.70 11.05
C VAL A 56 -30.17 14.17 9.83
N PRO A 57 -30.76 14.16 8.63
CA PRO A 57 -30.02 14.37 7.39
C PRO A 57 -29.21 15.68 7.40
N ASN A 58 -27.94 15.59 7.03
CA ASN A 58 -26.94 16.67 7.04
C ASN A 58 -26.69 17.37 8.38
N LYS A 59 -27.14 16.80 9.52
CA LYS A 59 -27.01 17.45 10.83
C LYS A 59 -26.40 16.55 11.89
N SER A 60 -27.00 15.40 12.17
CA SER A 60 -26.61 14.58 13.32
C SER A 60 -26.99 13.11 13.18
N ILE A 61 -26.37 12.28 14.02
CA ILE A 61 -26.78 10.90 14.31
C ILE A 61 -27.05 10.83 15.81
N ILE A 62 -28.25 10.43 16.20
CA ILE A 62 -28.66 10.26 17.59
C ILE A 62 -28.63 8.77 17.91
N ILE A 63 -27.92 8.39 18.98
CA ILE A 63 -27.75 7.00 19.40
C ILE A 63 -28.03 6.83 20.89
N GLY A 64 -28.89 5.88 21.24
CA GLY A 64 -29.32 5.60 22.60
C GLY A 64 -28.32 4.78 23.40
N SER A 65 -28.37 4.87 24.72
CA SER A 65 -27.46 4.16 25.65
C SER A 65 -27.45 2.64 25.45
N SER A 66 -28.57 2.00 25.07
CA SER A 66 -28.63 0.55 24.86
C SER A 66 -27.74 0.03 23.73
N PHE A 67 -27.39 0.90 22.78
CA PHE A 67 -26.39 0.65 21.75
C PHE A 67 -24.99 0.90 22.31
N LEU A 68 -24.79 2.01 23.04
CA LEU A 68 -23.48 2.40 23.57
C LEU A 68 -22.91 1.38 24.57
N ASP A 69 -23.78 0.71 25.32
CA ASP A 69 -23.43 -0.40 26.22
C ASP A 69 -22.88 -1.63 25.45
N LYS A 70 -23.09 -1.68 24.13
CA LYS A 70 -22.61 -2.72 23.21
C LYS A 70 -21.68 -2.10 22.16
N PRO A 71 -20.38 -1.90 22.46
CA PRO A 71 -19.49 -1.09 21.63
C PRO A 71 -19.40 -1.50 20.16
N ILE A 72 -19.45 -2.80 19.86
CA ILE A 72 -19.40 -3.29 18.47
C ILE A 72 -20.72 -3.05 17.73
N LEU A 73 -21.86 -3.23 18.42
CA LEU A 73 -23.16 -2.88 17.85
C LEU A 73 -23.24 -1.37 17.54
N ALA A 74 -22.83 -0.53 18.50
CA ALA A 74 -22.76 0.92 18.29
C ALA A 74 -21.85 1.29 17.12
N LEU A 75 -20.70 0.62 16.96
CA LEU A 75 -19.79 0.84 15.82
C LEU A 75 -20.48 0.56 14.47
N VAL A 76 -21.20 -0.55 14.35
CA VAL A 76 -21.94 -0.92 13.13
C VAL A 76 -23.01 0.13 12.80
N TYR A 77 -23.81 0.51 13.79
CA TYR A 77 -24.89 1.50 13.61
C TYR A 77 -24.35 2.89 13.28
N LEU A 78 -23.30 3.34 13.97
CA LEU A 78 -22.64 4.61 13.68
C LEU A 78 -22.03 4.60 12.27
N ARG A 79 -21.40 3.50 11.86
CA ARG A 79 -20.86 3.37 10.50
C ARG A 79 -21.97 3.46 9.45
N TYR A 80 -23.09 2.76 9.63
CA TYR A 80 -24.25 2.86 8.75
C TYR A 80 -24.75 4.31 8.64
N GLY A 81 -24.98 4.98 9.78
CA GLY A 81 -25.47 6.36 9.78
C GLY A 81 -24.50 7.35 9.12
N ILE A 82 -23.20 7.12 9.27
CA ILE A 82 -22.14 7.92 8.64
C ILE A 82 -22.15 7.71 7.11
N GLU A 83 -22.16 6.47 6.64
CA GLU A 83 -22.22 6.18 5.20
C GLU A 83 -23.50 6.76 4.58
N TRP A 84 -24.66 6.60 5.23
CA TRP A 84 -25.90 7.20 4.78
C TRP A 84 -25.78 8.72 4.59
N GLN A 85 -25.19 9.41 5.59
CA GLN A 85 -24.95 10.86 5.52
C GLN A 85 -23.98 11.24 4.38
N LEU A 86 -22.97 10.40 4.11
CA LEU A 86 -22.02 10.61 3.03
C LEU A 86 -22.71 10.54 1.67
N TRP A 87 -23.53 9.51 1.43
CA TRP A 87 -24.31 9.36 0.20
C TRP A 87 -25.35 10.47 0.06
N TYR A 88 -26.03 10.85 1.16
CA TYR A 88 -26.99 11.94 1.16
C TYR A 88 -26.35 13.30 0.84
N LYS A 89 -25.10 13.53 1.26
CA LYS A 89 -24.31 14.72 0.88
C LYS A 89 -23.81 14.69 -0.57
N ALA A 90 -23.75 13.51 -1.18
CA ALA A 90 -23.35 13.35 -2.57
C ALA A 90 -24.53 13.55 -3.53
N LEU A 91 -25.76 13.28 -3.07
CA LEU A 91 -26.98 13.71 -3.76
C LEU A 91 -27.03 15.25 -3.80
N ASN A 92 -27.21 15.82 -5.00
CA ASN A 92 -27.44 17.26 -5.17
C ASN A 92 -28.91 17.62 -4.81
N ALA A 93 -29.42 18.77 -5.26
CA ALA A 93 -30.74 19.31 -4.91
C ALA A 93 -31.95 18.35 -5.11
N GLU A 94 -31.78 17.26 -5.85
CA GLU A 94 -32.75 16.17 -5.99
C GLU A 94 -32.71 15.22 -4.78
N LYS A 95 -33.16 15.72 -3.63
CA LYS A 95 -33.34 14.94 -2.37
C LYS A 95 -34.44 13.87 -2.45
N LYS A 96 -34.84 13.45 -3.65
CA LYS A 96 -35.90 12.47 -3.94
C LYS A 96 -35.37 11.04 -4.02
N ASP A 97 -34.06 10.87 -4.21
CA ASP A 97 -33.40 9.58 -4.42
C ASP A 97 -32.80 9.00 -3.12
N VAL A 98 -33.50 9.15 -1.99
CA VAL A 98 -32.97 8.72 -0.68
C VAL A 98 -32.77 7.20 -0.62
N VAL A 99 -33.53 6.43 -1.39
CA VAL A 99 -33.36 4.97 -1.55
C VAL A 99 -31.92 4.60 -1.92
N LEU A 100 -31.24 5.42 -2.75
CA LEU A 100 -29.83 5.19 -3.06
C LEU A 100 -28.95 5.25 -1.81
N CYS A 101 -29.22 6.18 -0.89
CA CYS A 101 -28.47 6.30 0.37
C CYS A 101 -28.65 5.06 1.24
N ASP A 102 -29.87 4.54 1.32
CA ASP A 102 -30.21 3.35 2.10
C ASP A 102 -29.48 2.13 1.55
N ILE A 103 -29.64 1.85 0.25
CA ILE A 103 -28.99 0.70 -0.42
C ILE A 103 -27.47 0.80 -0.31
N ALA A 104 -26.89 1.96 -0.63
CA ALA A 104 -25.45 2.11 -0.62
C ALA A 104 -24.86 2.03 0.81
N ALA A 105 -25.53 2.57 1.82
CA ALA A 105 -25.10 2.45 3.21
C ALA A 105 -25.22 1.00 3.72
N LEU A 106 -26.28 0.28 3.33
CA LEU A 106 -26.44 -1.15 3.62
C LEU A 106 -25.36 -2.00 2.96
N GLU A 107 -25.01 -1.71 1.71
CA GLU A 107 -23.93 -2.41 1.02
C GLU A 107 -22.58 -2.18 1.70
N VAL A 108 -22.27 -0.93 2.05
CA VAL A 108 -21.03 -0.60 2.75
C VAL A 108 -20.95 -1.31 4.10
N ILE A 109 -22.05 -1.34 4.87
CA ILE A 109 -22.02 -1.96 6.20
C ILE A 109 -21.92 -3.48 6.14
N ARG A 110 -22.50 -4.12 5.12
CA ARG A 110 -22.34 -5.56 4.87
C ARG A 110 -20.88 -5.92 4.64
N ILE A 111 -20.18 -5.15 3.80
CA ILE A 111 -18.75 -5.35 3.55
C ILE A 111 -17.92 -5.05 4.81
N PHE A 112 -18.25 -3.98 5.53
CA PHE A 112 -17.59 -3.65 6.78
C PHE A 112 -17.72 -4.74 7.85
N TYR A 113 -18.90 -5.35 7.99
CA TYR A 113 -19.14 -6.47 8.89
C TYR A 113 -18.19 -7.64 8.60
N ASN A 114 -17.98 -7.96 7.32
CA ASN A 114 -17.04 -9.02 6.92
C ASN A 114 -15.59 -8.73 7.30
N LEU A 115 -15.22 -7.45 7.42
CA LEU A 115 -13.89 -6.99 7.83
C LEU A 115 -13.71 -6.89 9.35
N LEU A 116 -14.76 -7.10 10.15
CA LEU A 116 -14.62 -7.13 11.61
C LEU A 116 -13.77 -8.35 12.04
N PRO A 117 -12.94 -8.20 13.10
CA PRO A 117 -12.28 -9.35 13.71
C PRO A 117 -13.29 -10.41 14.13
N LYS A 118 -12.88 -11.68 14.12
CA LYS A 118 -13.72 -12.81 14.54
C LYS A 118 -14.41 -12.57 15.89
N ASP A 119 -13.66 -12.21 16.92
CA ASP A 119 -14.18 -11.94 18.27
C ASP A 119 -15.20 -10.80 18.33
N ASP A 120 -15.14 -9.86 17.37
CA ASP A 120 -16.13 -8.78 17.28
C ASP A 120 -17.40 -9.23 16.55
N LYS A 121 -17.30 -10.13 15.56
CA LYS A 121 -18.46 -10.77 14.93
C LYS A 121 -19.23 -11.63 15.93
N GLU A 122 -18.54 -12.42 16.76
CA GLU A 122 -19.15 -13.26 17.80
C GLU A 122 -20.00 -12.45 18.78
N LYS A 123 -19.59 -11.22 19.12
CA LYS A 123 -20.37 -10.30 19.97
C LYS A 123 -21.67 -9.81 19.32
N LEU A 124 -21.85 -10.00 18.02
CA LEU A 124 -23.04 -9.61 17.25
C LEU A 124 -23.96 -10.79 16.93
N GLU A 125 -23.50 -12.04 17.04
CA GLU A 125 -24.21 -13.24 16.56
C GLU A 125 -25.59 -13.45 17.20
N ASN A 126 -25.72 -13.17 18.50
CA ASN A 126 -26.96 -13.39 19.23
C ASN A 126 -27.81 -12.12 19.43
N LEU A 127 -27.43 -11.02 18.76
CA LEU A 127 -28.16 -9.75 18.84
C LEU A 127 -29.26 -9.68 17.78
N ASP A 128 -30.48 -9.36 18.24
CA ASP A 128 -31.66 -9.12 17.42
C ASP A 128 -31.86 -7.61 17.20
N TYR A 129 -31.28 -7.10 16.12
CA TYR A 129 -31.31 -5.68 15.75
C TYR A 129 -31.44 -5.59 14.23
N VAL A 130 -32.28 -4.67 13.74
CA VAL A 130 -32.62 -4.50 12.30
C VAL A 130 -31.39 -4.61 11.39
N LEU A 131 -30.36 -3.77 11.58
CA LEU A 131 -29.17 -3.81 10.71
C LEU A 131 -28.40 -5.13 10.80
N ILE A 132 -28.34 -5.74 12.00
CA ILE A 132 -27.63 -7.01 12.20
C ILE A 132 -28.37 -8.15 11.50
N ASN A 133 -29.69 -8.19 11.59
CA ASN A 133 -30.51 -9.21 10.92
C ASN A 133 -30.39 -9.09 9.39
N LEU A 134 -30.44 -7.85 8.87
CA LEU A 134 -30.27 -7.60 7.44
C LEU A 134 -28.89 -8.04 6.92
N ILE A 135 -27.83 -7.78 7.67
CA ILE A 135 -26.46 -8.18 7.30
C ILE A 135 -26.33 -9.72 7.31
N LYS A 136 -26.86 -10.40 8.33
CA LYS A 136 -26.75 -11.87 8.49
C LYS A 136 -27.52 -12.65 7.44
N ASN A 137 -28.70 -12.18 7.06
CA ASN A 137 -29.58 -12.88 6.11
C ASN A 137 -29.08 -12.79 4.66
N ASN A 138 -27.98 -12.04 4.41
CA ASN A 138 -27.34 -11.89 3.11
C ASN A 138 -28.32 -11.53 1.98
N ILE A 139 -29.30 -10.69 2.33
CA ILE A 139 -30.40 -10.28 1.48
C ILE A 139 -29.85 -9.61 0.21
N ASP A 140 -30.37 -9.99 -0.95
CA ASP A 140 -30.14 -9.23 -2.17
C ASP A 140 -30.91 -7.91 -2.07
N LEU A 141 -30.17 -6.86 -1.65
CA LEU A 141 -30.70 -5.52 -1.46
C LEU A 141 -31.33 -4.96 -2.73
N ASN A 142 -30.99 -5.45 -3.92
CA ASN A 142 -31.62 -4.97 -5.15
C ASN A 142 -33.00 -5.60 -5.39
N ALA A 143 -33.21 -6.84 -4.94
CA ALA A 143 -34.46 -7.57 -5.14
C ALA A 143 -35.46 -7.38 -3.97
N GLU A 144 -34.96 -7.20 -2.75
CA GLU A 144 -35.77 -7.29 -1.53
C GLU A 144 -35.92 -5.95 -0.78
N TYR A 145 -35.35 -4.84 -1.27
CA TYR A 145 -35.44 -3.53 -0.61
C TYR A 145 -36.87 -3.12 -0.25
N SER A 146 -37.83 -3.39 -1.13
CA SER A 146 -39.25 -3.08 -0.93
C SER A 146 -39.82 -3.69 0.36
N SER A 147 -39.29 -4.82 0.82
CA SER A 147 -39.76 -5.52 2.04
C SER A 147 -39.20 -4.95 3.35
N ILE A 148 -38.06 -4.25 3.30
CA ILE A 148 -37.32 -3.74 4.48
C ILE A 148 -37.32 -2.20 4.57
N ASN A 149 -37.93 -1.54 3.59
CA ASN A 149 -37.90 -0.10 3.42
C ASN A 149 -38.50 0.67 4.61
N GLU A 150 -39.59 0.17 5.22
CA GLU A 150 -40.22 0.87 6.36
C GLU A 150 -39.31 0.93 7.59
N GLU A 151 -38.65 -0.18 7.92
CA GLU A 151 -37.74 -0.27 9.07
C GLU A 151 -36.52 0.64 8.87
N ILE A 152 -35.94 0.65 7.67
CA ILE A 152 -34.79 1.51 7.35
C ILE A 152 -35.18 2.98 7.29
N GLN A 153 -36.33 3.31 6.69
CA GLN A 153 -36.86 4.68 6.65
C GLN A 153 -37.12 5.24 8.05
N SER A 154 -37.45 4.38 9.02
CA SER A 154 -37.64 4.80 10.42
C SER A 154 -36.40 5.49 11.00
N PHE A 155 -35.19 5.12 10.54
CA PHE A 155 -33.95 5.73 11.01
C PHE A 155 -33.82 7.19 10.61
N HIS A 156 -34.26 7.60 9.42
CA HIS A 156 -34.08 8.97 8.92
C HIS A 156 -35.40 9.76 8.75
N GLY A 157 -36.55 9.10 8.80
CA GLY A 157 -37.89 9.71 8.73
C GLY A 157 -38.26 10.33 7.37
N LEU A 158 -37.56 9.97 6.29
CA LEU A 158 -37.89 10.44 4.94
C LEU A 158 -38.67 9.34 4.21
N LYS A 159 -39.91 9.64 3.81
CA LYS A 159 -40.73 8.72 3.02
C LYS A 159 -40.37 8.83 1.54
N ASN A 160 -40.01 7.70 0.93
CA ASN A 160 -39.75 7.63 -0.51
C ASN A 160 -40.98 7.07 -1.24
N ALA A 161 -41.45 7.79 -2.27
CA ALA A 161 -42.54 7.35 -3.12
C ALA A 161 -42.09 6.37 -4.22
N ASN A 162 -40.78 6.27 -4.48
CA ASN A 162 -40.20 5.40 -5.49
C ASN A 162 -39.17 4.46 -4.84
N THR A 163 -39.33 3.16 -5.03
CA THR A 163 -38.43 2.10 -4.55
C THR A 163 -37.56 1.53 -5.67
N GLU A 164 -37.70 2.02 -6.90
CA GLU A 164 -37.02 1.49 -8.08
C GLU A 164 -35.55 1.95 -8.16
N ILE A 165 -34.66 1.00 -8.39
CA ILE A 165 -33.22 1.24 -8.53
C ILE A 165 -32.95 1.66 -9.97
N LYS A 166 -32.37 2.86 -10.15
CA LYS A 166 -31.99 3.35 -11.48
C LYS A 166 -30.79 2.56 -11.98
N GLU A 167 -30.84 2.10 -13.24
CA GLU A 167 -29.72 1.37 -13.87
C GLU A 167 -28.40 2.18 -13.81
N SER A 168 -28.50 3.52 -13.88
CA SER A 168 -27.34 4.43 -13.77
C SER A 168 -26.64 4.38 -12.40
N TRP A 169 -27.26 3.85 -11.35
CA TRP A 169 -26.67 3.71 -10.02
C TRP A 169 -25.89 2.42 -9.85
N LYS A 170 -26.20 1.37 -10.62
CA LYS A 170 -25.65 0.03 -10.42
C LYS A 170 -24.13 0.03 -10.37
N ALA A 171 -23.49 0.58 -11.41
CA ALA A 171 -22.03 0.67 -11.47
C ALA A 171 -21.44 1.56 -10.34
N ILE A 172 -22.16 2.58 -9.88
CA ILE A 172 -21.73 3.46 -8.79
C ILE A 172 -21.77 2.69 -7.46
N ILE A 173 -22.85 1.95 -7.18
CA ILE A 173 -22.99 1.14 -5.96
C ILE A 173 -21.93 0.03 -5.97
N GLU A 174 -21.86 -0.76 -7.04
CA GLU A 174 -20.93 -1.89 -7.17
C GLU A 174 -19.45 -1.52 -6.95
N ASN A 175 -19.07 -0.28 -7.28
CA ASN A 175 -17.67 0.16 -7.22
C ASN A 175 -17.36 1.14 -6.07
N LEU A 176 -18.31 1.96 -5.62
CA LEU A 176 -18.09 3.03 -4.64
C LEU A 176 -18.84 2.85 -3.31
N ALA A 177 -19.87 1.99 -3.25
CA ALA A 177 -20.52 1.57 -2.00
C ALA A 177 -19.68 0.52 -1.26
N LYS A 178 -18.38 0.82 -1.11
CA LYS A 178 -17.38 0.00 -0.46
C LYS A 178 -16.65 0.83 0.60
N PRO A 179 -16.39 0.29 1.80
CA PRO A 179 -15.52 0.94 2.78
C PRO A 179 -14.16 1.29 2.15
N THR A 180 -13.57 2.42 2.51
CA THR A 180 -12.25 2.82 1.99
C THR A 180 -11.20 1.75 2.30
N GLU A 181 -11.23 1.17 3.51
CA GLU A 181 -10.39 0.05 3.91
C GLU A 181 -10.56 -1.19 3.02
N TYR A 182 -11.78 -1.50 2.56
CA TYR A 182 -11.99 -2.58 1.59
C TYR A 182 -11.39 -2.24 0.23
N MET A 183 -11.61 -1.01 -0.25
CA MET A 183 -11.07 -0.57 -1.54
C MET A 183 -9.55 -0.71 -1.56
N LEU A 184 -8.86 -0.32 -0.49
CA LEU A 184 -7.41 -0.44 -0.36
C LEU A 184 -6.88 -1.89 -0.42
N MET A 185 -7.72 -2.90 -0.20
CA MET A 185 -7.37 -4.33 -0.33
C MET A 185 -7.78 -4.97 -1.66
N SER A 186 -8.65 -4.33 -2.44
CA SER A 186 -9.20 -4.94 -3.66
C SER A 186 -8.29 -4.73 -4.88
N GLY A 187 -8.52 -5.47 -5.97
CA GLY A 187 -7.78 -5.28 -7.23
C GLY A 187 -6.28 -5.56 -7.13
N GLY A 188 -5.92 -6.60 -6.36
CA GLY A 188 -4.60 -7.23 -6.30
C GLY A 188 -4.80 -8.74 -6.11
N ASP A 189 -3.72 -9.49 -5.89
CA ASP A 189 -3.84 -10.94 -5.62
C ASP A 189 -4.05 -11.26 -4.13
N LEU A 190 -4.12 -12.56 -3.81
CA LEU A 190 -4.37 -13.09 -2.46
C LEU A 190 -3.44 -12.56 -1.38
N ARG A 191 -2.26 -12.02 -1.70
CA ARG A 191 -1.33 -11.42 -0.72
C ARG A 191 -1.87 -10.12 -0.11
N LEU A 192 -2.89 -9.49 -0.70
CA LEU A 192 -3.62 -8.36 -0.09
C LEU A 192 -4.67 -8.80 0.93
N ASN A 193 -5.11 -10.05 0.90
CA ASN A 193 -6.09 -10.56 1.86
C ASN A 193 -5.52 -10.45 3.27
N ILE A 194 -6.38 -10.09 4.22
CA ILE A 194 -6.05 -10.02 5.63
C ILE A 194 -6.55 -11.27 6.36
N ASP A 195 -5.86 -11.65 7.42
CA ASP A 195 -6.34 -12.69 8.34
C ASP A 195 -7.49 -12.17 9.22
N GLU A 196 -8.36 -13.06 9.73
CA GLU A 196 -9.55 -12.65 10.51
C GLU A 196 -9.27 -12.28 11.97
N ILE A 197 -8.04 -12.51 12.47
CA ILE A 197 -7.68 -12.35 13.88
C ILE A 197 -6.98 -10.99 14.07
N HIS A 198 -5.84 -10.83 13.42
CA HIS A 198 -4.99 -9.65 13.49
C HIS A 198 -5.30 -8.66 12.38
N LEU A 199 -6.13 -9.00 11.38
CA LEU A 199 -6.45 -8.14 10.24
C LEU A 199 -5.19 -7.67 9.48
N LEU A 200 -4.15 -8.50 9.46
CA LEU A 200 -2.88 -8.24 8.76
C LEU A 200 -2.83 -9.05 7.47
N ASN A 201 -2.26 -8.45 6.43
CA ASN A 201 -1.95 -9.18 5.20
C ASN A 201 -0.57 -9.86 5.28
N LYS A 202 -0.16 -10.54 4.20
CA LYS A 202 1.14 -11.26 4.12
C LYS A 202 2.37 -10.37 4.37
N TYR A 203 2.22 -9.05 4.25
CA TYR A 203 3.28 -8.08 4.52
C TYR A 203 3.25 -7.50 5.94
N GLY A 204 2.34 -7.95 6.83
CA GLY A 204 2.18 -7.37 8.16
C GLY A 204 1.49 -6.00 8.18
N CYS A 205 0.77 -5.64 7.12
CA CYS A 205 0.06 -4.37 6.98
C CYS A 205 -1.45 -4.53 7.17
N ARG A 206 -2.10 -3.44 7.61
CA ARG A 206 -3.56 -3.29 7.63
C ARG A 206 -4.01 -2.29 6.57
N PRO A 207 -5.24 -2.41 6.05
CA PRO A 207 -5.80 -1.46 5.08
C PRO A 207 -6.38 -0.19 5.72
N PHE A 208 -6.20 -0.02 7.02
CA PHE A 208 -6.59 1.14 7.80
C PHE A 208 -5.43 1.54 8.74
N PRO A 209 -5.45 2.75 9.31
CA PRO A 209 -4.37 3.24 10.15
C PRO A 209 -4.07 2.36 11.37
N ARG A 210 -2.77 2.15 11.61
CA ARG A 210 -2.25 1.36 12.74
C ARG A 210 -1.29 2.21 13.60
N PRO A 211 -1.79 3.23 14.32
CA PRO A 211 -0.95 4.16 15.07
C PRO A 211 -0.26 3.53 16.30
N ASP A 212 -0.71 2.35 16.74
CA ASP A 212 -0.15 1.59 17.85
C ASP A 212 1.15 0.84 17.51
N ALA A 213 1.51 0.74 16.22
CA ALA A 213 2.71 0.03 15.78
C ALA A 213 3.81 1.00 15.32
N PHE A 214 5.03 0.80 15.83
CA PHE A 214 6.22 1.46 15.28
C PHE A 214 6.54 0.85 13.92
N THR A 215 6.65 1.66 12.87
CA THR A 215 6.72 1.18 11.49
C THR A 215 7.99 1.65 10.79
N PHE A 216 8.90 0.72 10.53
CA PHE A 216 10.15 0.90 9.78
C PHE A 216 10.31 -0.18 8.69
N ALA A 217 9.19 -0.61 8.11
CA ALA A 217 9.08 -1.68 7.13
C ALA A 217 9.06 -1.21 5.67
N SER A 218 9.44 0.04 5.39
CA SER A 218 9.31 0.69 4.07
C SER A 218 10.14 0.06 2.95
N SER A 219 10.99 -0.92 3.23
CA SER A 219 11.63 -1.78 2.21
C SER A 219 10.73 -2.91 1.69
N THR A 220 9.62 -3.18 2.38
CA THR A 220 8.60 -4.18 2.06
C THR A 220 7.25 -3.50 1.78
N ALA A 221 6.59 -2.99 2.82
CA ALA A 221 5.31 -2.28 2.76
C ALA A 221 5.01 -1.57 4.09
N SER A 222 4.01 -0.69 4.12
CA SER A 222 3.50 -0.07 5.36
C SER A 222 1.98 0.00 5.37
N SER A 223 1.37 -0.02 6.56
CA SER A 223 -0.04 0.32 6.71
C SER A 223 -0.25 1.78 6.33
N VAL A 224 -1.41 2.08 5.74
CA VAL A 224 -1.80 3.45 5.39
C VAL A 224 -1.78 4.36 6.62
N SER A 225 -1.32 5.60 6.48
CA SER A 225 -1.33 6.57 7.58
C SER A 225 -2.74 7.09 7.85
N ASN A 226 -2.97 7.65 9.05
CA ASN A 226 -4.21 8.37 9.36
C ASN A 226 -4.48 9.49 8.34
N PHE A 227 -3.44 10.23 7.97
CA PHE A 227 -3.56 11.37 7.06
C PHE A 227 -3.94 10.93 5.65
N ALA A 228 -3.26 9.93 5.09
CA ALA A 228 -3.53 9.42 3.76
C ALA A 228 -4.89 8.69 3.67
N PHE A 229 -5.26 7.94 4.71
CA PHE A 229 -6.57 7.30 4.80
C PHE A 229 -7.71 8.33 4.78
N ASP A 230 -7.64 9.36 5.65
CA ASP A 230 -8.64 10.43 5.71
C ASP A 230 -8.78 11.17 4.36
N LYS A 231 -7.66 11.41 3.66
CA LYS A 231 -7.68 12.06 2.35
C LYS A 231 -8.25 11.16 1.27
N THR A 232 -7.99 9.86 1.35
CA THR A 232 -8.51 8.87 0.40
C THR A 232 -10.00 8.64 0.57
N ASP A 233 -10.51 8.59 1.81
CA ASP A 233 -11.94 8.50 2.07
C ASP A 233 -12.71 9.75 1.60
N LYS A 234 -12.11 10.93 1.74
CA LYS A 234 -12.65 12.17 1.15
C LYS A 234 -12.71 12.10 -0.37
N VAL A 235 -11.70 11.52 -1.02
CA VAL A 235 -11.70 11.32 -2.47
C VAL A 235 -12.82 10.35 -2.89
N ARG A 236 -13.07 9.27 -2.14
CA ARG A 236 -14.24 8.40 -2.38
C ARG A 236 -15.54 9.19 -2.39
N SER A 237 -15.73 10.08 -1.43
CA SER A 237 -16.92 10.95 -1.35
C SER A 237 -17.06 11.87 -2.58
N ILE A 238 -15.93 12.42 -3.08
CA ILE A 238 -15.91 13.26 -4.29
C ILE A 238 -16.26 12.42 -5.53
N LEU A 239 -15.74 11.19 -5.61
CA LEU A 239 -15.99 10.28 -6.72
C LEU A 239 -17.47 9.85 -6.77
N ILE A 240 -18.10 9.61 -5.63
CA ILE A 240 -19.55 9.32 -5.57
C ILE A 240 -20.34 10.51 -6.13
N ARG A 241 -20.09 11.71 -5.62
CA ARG A 241 -20.77 12.94 -6.10
C ARG A 241 -20.58 13.17 -7.59
N ASN A 242 -19.35 13.02 -8.07
CA ASN A 242 -19.02 13.21 -9.47
C ASN A 242 -19.71 12.15 -10.34
N SER A 243 -19.70 10.88 -9.92
CA SER A 243 -20.34 9.78 -10.65
C SER A 243 -21.84 9.99 -10.80
N LEU A 244 -22.50 10.47 -9.75
CA LEU A 244 -23.92 10.82 -9.79
C LEU A 244 -24.22 12.01 -10.72
N LYS A 245 -23.26 12.93 -10.89
CA LYS A 245 -23.43 14.13 -11.72
C LYS A 245 -23.13 13.92 -13.20
N LYS A 246 -22.07 13.17 -13.55
CA LYS A 246 -21.55 13.06 -14.93
C LYS A 246 -21.42 11.62 -15.44
N GLY A 247 -21.88 10.65 -14.65
CA GLY A 247 -21.75 9.22 -14.94
C GLY A 247 -20.48 8.61 -14.34
N PHE A 248 -20.57 7.32 -14.02
CA PHE A 248 -19.50 6.53 -13.41
C PHE A 248 -18.25 6.47 -14.32
N GLN A 249 -18.39 5.98 -15.55
CA GLN A 249 -17.27 5.79 -16.50
C GLN A 249 -16.43 7.06 -16.70
N ASN A 250 -17.08 8.20 -16.99
CA ASN A 250 -16.38 9.48 -17.18
C ASN A 250 -15.64 9.90 -15.91
N THR A 251 -16.26 9.72 -14.73
CA THR A 251 -15.63 10.02 -13.44
C THR A 251 -14.41 9.16 -13.19
N THR A 252 -14.47 7.86 -13.51
CA THR A 252 -13.36 6.94 -13.31
C THR A 252 -12.18 7.26 -14.22
N ILE A 253 -12.44 7.54 -15.49
CA ILE A 253 -11.40 7.92 -16.46
C ILE A 253 -10.70 9.20 -16.01
N GLU A 254 -11.46 10.24 -15.66
CA GLU A 254 -10.89 11.49 -15.16
C GLU A 254 -10.09 11.30 -13.87
N PHE A 255 -10.50 10.39 -12.99
CA PHE A 255 -9.77 10.10 -11.76
C PHE A 255 -8.44 9.38 -12.03
N SER A 256 -8.43 8.38 -12.91
CA SER A 256 -7.20 7.69 -13.32
C SER A 256 -6.21 8.67 -13.95
N GLU A 257 -6.68 9.53 -14.87
CA GLU A 257 -5.84 10.55 -15.51
C GLU A 257 -5.37 11.63 -14.51
N LEU A 258 -6.21 12.05 -13.56
CA LEU A 258 -5.79 12.93 -12.48
C LEU A 258 -4.64 12.34 -11.66
N LEU A 259 -4.69 11.05 -11.34
CA LEU A 259 -3.61 10.38 -10.60
C LEU A 259 -2.32 10.30 -11.41
N LYS A 260 -2.40 9.96 -12.71
CA LYS A 260 -1.25 9.98 -13.61
C LYS A 260 -0.64 11.40 -13.70
N ASN A 261 -1.48 12.43 -13.84
CA ASN A 261 -1.04 13.83 -13.87
C ASN A 261 -0.39 14.28 -12.55
N ASN A 262 -0.89 13.81 -11.40
CA ASN A 262 -0.24 14.07 -10.12
C ASN A 262 1.16 13.45 -10.06
N LEU A 263 1.34 12.22 -10.56
CA LEU A 263 2.66 11.59 -10.66
C LEU A 263 3.58 12.33 -11.64
N ARG A 264 3.05 12.77 -12.79
CA ARG A 264 3.79 13.64 -13.74
C ARG A 264 4.29 14.89 -13.04
N HIS A 265 3.44 15.55 -12.26
CA HIS A 265 3.81 16.77 -11.53
C HIS A 265 4.87 16.48 -10.45
N ILE A 266 4.66 15.46 -9.61
CA ILE A 266 5.58 15.09 -8.52
C ILE A 266 6.98 14.77 -9.05
N PHE A 267 7.05 13.95 -10.11
CA PHE A 267 8.34 13.54 -10.69
C PHE A 267 8.85 14.48 -11.78
N LYS A 268 8.10 15.55 -12.08
CA LYS A 268 8.38 16.52 -13.15
C LYS A 268 8.65 15.83 -14.49
N LEU A 269 7.77 14.91 -14.85
CA LEU A 269 7.88 14.12 -16.07
C LEU A 269 7.55 14.98 -17.30
N ASN A 270 8.18 14.67 -18.44
CA ASN A 270 7.75 15.22 -19.72
C ASN A 270 6.36 14.65 -20.09
N GLU A 271 5.47 15.49 -20.64
CA GLU A 271 4.12 15.09 -21.07
C GLU A 271 4.12 13.92 -22.05
N GLU A 272 5.15 13.76 -22.87
CA GLU A 272 5.28 12.66 -23.84
C GLU A 272 5.71 11.32 -23.22
N CYS A 273 6.09 11.29 -21.93
CA CYS A 273 6.24 10.04 -21.20
C CYS A 273 4.86 9.41 -20.98
N GLU A 274 4.77 8.11 -20.79
CA GLU A 274 3.50 7.45 -20.46
C GLU A 274 3.57 6.77 -19.10
N ILE A 275 2.41 6.66 -18.44
CA ILE A 275 2.27 5.98 -17.16
C ILE A 275 1.22 4.88 -17.30
N ILE A 276 1.63 3.66 -16.96
CA ILE A 276 0.75 2.50 -16.86
C ILE A 276 0.61 2.15 -15.38
N PHE A 277 -0.62 2.08 -14.87
CA PHE A 277 -0.82 1.58 -13.52
C PHE A 277 -0.69 0.07 -13.47
N SER A 278 -0.17 -0.41 -12.35
CA SER A 278 0.14 -1.82 -12.15
C SER A 278 -0.21 -2.23 -10.73
N PRO A 279 -0.83 -3.40 -10.50
CA PRO A 279 -1.08 -3.87 -9.15
C PRO A 279 0.22 -4.03 -8.34
N SER A 280 1.33 -4.47 -8.92
CA SER A 280 2.60 -4.64 -8.20
C SER A 280 3.82 -4.49 -9.11
N GLY A 281 5.03 -4.53 -8.54
CA GLY A 281 6.27 -4.58 -9.34
C GLY A 281 6.39 -5.86 -10.18
N THR A 282 5.81 -6.98 -9.73
CA THR A 282 5.78 -8.22 -10.50
C THR A 282 4.81 -8.11 -11.68
N ASP A 283 3.64 -7.51 -11.49
CA ASP A 283 2.72 -7.17 -12.59
C ASP A 283 3.39 -6.21 -13.59
N SER A 284 4.15 -5.22 -13.12
CA SER A 284 4.92 -4.32 -13.98
C SER A 284 5.93 -5.09 -14.84
N SER A 285 6.53 -6.15 -14.30
CA SER A 285 7.43 -7.03 -15.06
C SER A 285 6.70 -7.78 -16.18
N LEU A 286 5.45 -8.23 -15.93
CA LEU A 286 4.61 -8.84 -16.96
C LEU A 286 4.19 -7.81 -18.03
N GLN A 287 3.90 -6.56 -17.65
CA GLN A 287 3.65 -5.48 -18.60
C GLN A 287 4.87 -5.21 -19.47
N ILE A 288 6.07 -5.18 -18.90
CA ILE A 288 7.33 -5.04 -19.65
C ILE A 288 7.52 -6.20 -20.63
N ALA A 289 7.29 -7.44 -20.19
CA ALA A 289 7.37 -8.62 -21.05
C ALA A 289 6.41 -8.48 -22.25
N ALA A 290 5.17 -8.07 -22.00
CA ALA A 290 4.16 -7.85 -23.03
C ALA A 290 4.54 -6.75 -24.02
N ILE A 291 5.01 -5.61 -23.52
CA ILE A 291 5.44 -4.49 -24.36
C ILE A 291 6.64 -4.90 -25.23
N THR A 292 7.57 -5.67 -24.68
CA THR A 292 8.72 -6.19 -25.45
C THR A 292 8.26 -7.07 -26.62
N GLN A 293 7.23 -7.89 -26.42
CA GLN A 293 6.70 -8.78 -27.46
C GLN A 293 6.15 -8.03 -28.67
N ILE A 294 5.60 -6.83 -28.47
CA ILE A 294 4.97 -6.05 -29.53
C ILE A 294 5.93 -5.08 -30.23
N ILE A 295 7.00 -4.62 -29.56
CA ILE A 295 7.94 -3.66 -30.13
C ILE A 295 9.12 -4.30 -30.86
N SER A 296 9.33 -5.61 -30.70
CA SER A 296 10.47 -6.32 -31.27
C SER A 296 10.05 -7.58 -32.02
N ASP A 297 10.39 -7.67 -33.30
CA ASP A 297 10.17 -8.89 -34.10
C ASP A 297 11.25 -9.95 -33.87
N LYS A 298 12.39 -9.58 -33.26
CA LYS A 298 13.49 -10.50 -32.95
C LYS A 298 13.11 -11.44 -31.81
N GLU A 299 13.83 -12.54 -31.70
CA GLU A 299 13.82 -13.35 -30.48
C GLU A 299 14.33 -12.52 -29.30
N ILE A 300 13.73 -12.71 -28.13
CA ILE A 300 13.96 -11.87 -26.95
C ILE A 300 14.78 -12.63 -25.92
N THR A 301 15.70 -11.92 -25.27
CA THR A 301 16.37 -12.39 -24.05
C THR A 301 16.26 -11.32 -22.98
N HIS A 302 15.66 -11.69 -21.85
CA HIS A 302 15.69 -10.88 -20.65
C HIS A 302 16.98 -11.17 -19.87
N ILE A 303 17.73 -10.14 -19.51
CA ILE A 303 18.85 -10.22 -18.57
C ILE A 303 18.37 -9.58 -17.27
N LEU A 304 18.12 -10.40 -16.25
CA LEU A 304 17.59 -9.99 -14.96
C LEU A 304 18.72 -9.87 -13.94
N VAL A 305 19.20 -8.64 -13.72
CA VAL A 305 20.15 -8.34 -12.65
C VAL A 305 19.42 -8.35 -11.30
N ALA A 306 20.12 -8.77 -10.24
CA ALA A 306 19.59 -8.89 -8.89
C ALA A 306 18.41 -9.88 -8.77
N SER A 307 18.46 -10.98 -9.51
CA SER A 307 17.35 -11.96 -9.57
C SER A 307 16.93 -12.51 -8.21
N ASP A 308 17.86 -12.63 -7.26
CA ASP A 308 17.67 -13.03 -5.87
C ASP A 308 17.05 -11.94 -4.97
N GLU A 309 17.07 -10.68 -5.42
CA GLU A 309 16.55 -9.53 -4.68
C GLU A 309 15.36 -8.82 -5.35
N THR A 310 14.81 -9.40 -6.41
CA THR A 310 13.52 -8.99 -6.99
C THR A 310 12.34 -9.72 -6.32
N GLY A 311 11.11 -9.49 -6.81
CA GLY A 311 9.95 -10.28 -6.39
C GLY A 311 10.03 -11.70 -6.93
N SER A 312 9.61 -12.70 -6.15
CA SER A 312 9.72 -14.13 -6.51
C SER A 312 8.99 -14.51 -7.81
N GLY A 313 8.00 -13.71 -8.23
CA GLY A 313 7.27 -13.91 -9.48
C GLY A 313 7.87 -13.25 -10.71
N VAL A 314 8.91 -12.41 -10.57
CA VAL A 314 9.45 -11.59 -11.68
C VAL A 314 10.01 -12.47 -12.81
N ALA A 315 10.79 -13.51 -12.47
CA ALA A 315 11.34 -14.42 -13.48
C ALA A 315 10.24 -15.12 -14.31
N ALA A 316 9.16 -15.57 -13.67
CA ALA A 316 8.03 -16.19 -14.36
C ALA A 316 7.26 -15.16 -15.22
N ALA A 317 7.01 -13.96 -14.68
CA ALA A 317 6.35 -12.87 -15.41
C ALA A 317 7.10 -12.49 -16.69
N LEU A 318 8.44 -12.38 -16.63
CA LEU A 318 9.27 -12.06 -17.80
C LEU A 318 9.26 -13.16 -18.87
N LYS A 319 9.03 -14.42 -18.49
CA LYS A 319 8.84 -15.53 -19.43
C LYS A 319 7.43 -15.59 -20.04
N GLY A 320 6.53 -14.70 -19.63
CA GLY A 320 5.12 -14.77 -20.01
C GLY A 320 4.39 -15.92 -19.34
N CYS A 321 4.79 -16.28 -18.10
CA CYS A 321 4.12 -17.30 -17.29
C CYS A 321 3.36 -16.67 -16.13
N HIS A 322 2.31 -17.36 -15.70
CA HIS A 322 1.56 -17.03 -14.49
C HIS A 322 2.47 -17.13 -13.26
N PHE A 323 2.52 -16.10 -12.42
CA PHE A 323 3.47 -16.02 -11.30
C PHE A 323 2.84 -16.25 -9.90
N GLU A 324 1.52 -16.28 -9.82
CA GLU A 324 0.71 -16.62 -8.64
C GLU A 324 -0.44 -17.57 -9.06
N ASN A 325 -1.38 -17.88 -8.17
CA ASN A 325 -2.58 -18.69 -8.50
C ASN A 325 -3.85 -17.85 -8.70
N THR A 326 -3.74 -16.53 -8.64
CA THR A 326 -4.87 -15.62 -8.88
C THR A 326 -4.34 -14.32 -9.47
N THR A 327 -5.04 -13.76 -10.45
CA THR A 327 -4.70 -12.45 -11.03
C THR A 327 -5.29 -11.30 -10.22
N ALA A 328 -4.88 -10.05 -10.51
CA ALA A 328 -5.46 -8.87 -9.88
C ALA A 328 -6.93 -8.60 -10.25
N LEU A 329 -7.43 -9.26 -11.31
CA LEU A 329 -8.85 -9.25 -11.69
C LEU A 329 -9.60 -10.47 -11.12
N ASN A 330 -9.02 -11.18 -10.14
CA ASN A 330 -9.58 -12.36 -9.47
C ASN A 330 -9.81 -13.59 -10.36
N TYR A 331 -9.09 -13.72 -11.49
CA TYR A 331 -9.15 -14.97 -12.27
C TYR A 331 -8.33 -16.06 -11.58
N PRO A 332 -8.89 -17.27 -11.33
CA PRO A 332 -8.14 -18.42 -10.88
C PRO A 332 -7.25 -18.93 -12.03
N ILE A 333 -5.97 -19.10 -11.75
CA ILE A 333 -4.93 -19.48 -12.71
C ILE A 333 -3.94 -20.42 -12.04
N LYS A 334 -3.17 -21.16 -12.84
CA LYS A 334 -2.15 -22.08 -12.31
C LYS A 334 -0.78 -21.43 -12.40
N LYS A 335 -0.10 -21.29 -11.26
CA LYS A 335 1.27 -20.78 -11.23
C LYS A 335 2.21 -21.59 -12.14
N ASP A 336 3.16 -20.89 -12.75
CA ASP A 336 4.23 -21.37 -13.62
C ASP A 336 3.78 -21.93 -14.99
N THR A 337 2.49 -21.85 -15.33
CA THR A 337 2.02 -22.16 -16.70
C THR A 337 2.11 -20.95 -17.62
N LYS A 338 2.23 -21.20 -18.94
CA LYS A 338 2.33 -20.15 -19.97
C LYS A 338 1.02 -19.36 -20.09
N ILE A 339 1.12 -18.03 -20.23
CA ILE A 339 0.00 -17.13 -20.52
C ILE A 339 -0.25 -17.14 -22.04
N GLU A 340 -1.52 -17.24 -22.45
CA GLU A 340 -1.92 -17.28 -23.86
C GLU A 340 -1.39 -16.05 -24.65
N GLY A 341 -0.79 -16.31 -25.82
CA GLY A 341 -0.31 -15.27 -26.73
C GLY A 341 1.13 -14.78 -26.51
N PHE A 342 1.82 -15.22 -25.46
CA PHE A 342 3.25 -14.93 -25.29
C PHE A 342 4.12 -15.86 -26.14
N ARG A 343 5.07 -15.29 -26.90
CA ARG A 343 6.13 -16.08 -27.56
C ARG A 343 7.15 -16.59 -26.54
N GLU A 344 7.95 -17.56 -26.94
CA GLU A 344 9.09 -18.02 -26.14
C GLU A 344 10.19 -16.96 -26.05
N VAL A 345 10.83 -16.90 -24.89
CA VAL A 345 11.91 -15.94 -24.59
C VAL A 345 12.97 -16.62 -23.72
N ASP A 346 14.20 -16.13 -23.82
CA ASP A 346 15.27 -16.55 -22.91
C ASP A 346 15.31 -15.64 -21.68
N LEU A 347 15.73 -16.19 -20.54
CA LEU A 347 15.95 -15.45 -19.31
C LEU A 347 17.32 -15.82 -18.73
N ILE A 348 18.21 -14.84 -18.63
CA ILE A 348 19.48 -14.94 -17.93
C ILE A 348 19.31 -14.26 -16.58
N GLN A 349 19.54 -14.98 -15.49
CA GLN A 349 19.43 -14.47 -14.13
C GLN A 349 20.81 -14.23 -13.55
N ILE A 350 21.08 -13.01 -13.09
CA ILE A 350 22.34 -12.59 -12.49
C ILE A 350 22.03 -12.21 -11.03
N PRO A 351 22.25 -13.11 -10.05
CA PRO A 351 22.01 -12.81 -8.65
C PRO A 351 23.04 -11.80 -8.12
N PHE A 352 22.74 -11.10 -7.04
CA PHE A 352 23.73 -10.28 -6.32
C PHE A 352 24.74 -11.13 -5.57
N ARG A 353 24.30 -12.28 -5.05
CA ARG A 353 25.13 -13.18 -4.26
C ARG A 353 25.67 -14.33 -5.08
N ASP A 354 26.86 -14.77 -4.72
CA ASP A 354 27.43 -16.01 -5.26
C ASP A 354 26.79 -17.25 -4.60
N GLN A 355 27.22 -18.43 -5.03
CA GLN A 355 26.77 -19.72 -4.50
C GLN A 355 27.04 -19.91 -2.99
N ASN A 356 28.01 -19.17 -2.45
CA ASN A 356 28.42 -19.19 -1.04
C ASN A 356 27.64 -18.17 -0.19
N GLY A 357 26.82 -17.31 -0.83
CA GLY A 357 26.08 -16.26 -0.16
C GLY A 357 26.79 -14.90 -0.08
N ALA A 358 28.03 -14.81 -0.56
CA ALA A 358 28.79 -13.57 -0.52
C ALA A 358 28.26 -12.58 -1.56
N LEU A 359 28.19 -11.30 -1.19
CA LEU A 359 27.83 -10.24 -2.13
C LEU A 359 28.96 -10.06 -3.16
N LYS A 360 28.61 -10.14 -4.44
CA LYS A 360 29.57 -9.92 -5.53
C LYS A 360 29.96 -8.44 -5.62
N THR A 361 31.20 -8.18 -5.98
CA THR A 361 31.69 -6.82 -6.23
C THR A 361 31.02 -6.22 -7.48
N ALA A 362 30.98 -4.89 -7.55
CA ALA A 362 30.45 -4.20 -8.73
C ALA A 362 31.16 -4.63 -10.03
N ALA A 363 32.48 -4.82 -10.00
CA ALA A 363 33.25 -5.26 -11.16
C ALA A 363 32.87 -6.68 -11.62
N GLN A 364 32.63 -7.61 -10.69
CA GLN A 364 32.18 -8.96 -11.03
C GLN A 364 30.79 -8.94 -11.67
N LEU A 365 29.85 -8.19 -11.08
CA LEU A 365 28.50 -8.04 -11.63
C LEU A 365 28.51 -7.40 -13.02
N ASP A 366 29.26 -6.31 -13.19
CA ASP A 366 29.39 -5.64 -14.49
C ASP A 366 29.96 -6.58 -15.55
N GLN A 367 30.94 -7.42 -15.21
CA GLN A 367 31.51 -8.39 -16.14
C GLN A 367 30.50 -9.49 -16.51
N GLU A 368 29.76 -10.06 -15.55
CA GLU A 368 28.73 -11.05 -15.83
C GLU A 368 27.63 -10.49 -16.73
N VAL A 369 27.23 -9.23 -16.52
CA VAL A 369 26.25 -8.53 -17.37
C VAL A 369 26.82 -8.29 -18.76
N LEU A 370 28.11 -7.91 -18.87
CA LEU A 370 28.78 -7.73 -20.15
C LEU A 370 28.78 -9.03 -20.96
N ASP A 371 29.17 -10.13 -20.33
CA ASP A 371 29.27 -11.44 -20.97
C ASP A 371 27.90 -11.91 -21.47
N ALA A 372 26.85 -11.71 -20.66
CA ALA A 372 25.47 -11.98 -21.07
C ALA A 372 25.03 -11.11 -22.26
N VAL A 373 25.32 -9.80 -22.23
CA VAL A 373 25.00 -8.87 -23.32
C VAL A 373 25.72 -9.26 -24.61
N ILE A 374 27.03 -9.55 -24.56
CA ILE A 374 27.82 -9.94 -25.74
C ILE A 374 27.31 -11.26 -26.32
N LYS A 375 27.06 -12.26 -25.46
CA LYS A 375 26.54 -13.56 -25.88
C LYS A 375 25.20 -13.40 -26.60
N THR A 376 24.25 -12.66 -26.02
CA THR A 376 22.93 -12.44 -26.63
C THR A 376 23.02 -11.61 -27.91
N LYS A 377 23.88 -10.58 -27.94
CA LYS A 377 24.13 -9.78 -29.14
C LYS A 377 24.63 -10.64 -30.30
N ASN A 378 25.58 -11.55 -30.04
CA ASN A 378 26.15 -12.44 -31.05
C ASN A 378 25.12 -13.44 -31.61
N GLN A 379 24.05 -13.72 -30.86
CA GLN A 379 22.90 -14.50 -31.34
C GLN A 379 21.90 -13.67 -32.16
N GLY A 380 22.11 -12.36 -32.32
CA GLY A 380 21.23 -11.46 -33.06
C GLY A 380 19.92 -11.12 -32.35
N ARG A 381 19.74 -11.55 -31.09
CA ARG A 381 18.52 -11.41 -30.29
C ARG A 381 18.35 -9.99 -29.75
N HIS A 382 17.12 -9.61 -29.44
CA HIS A 382 16.82 -8.36 -28.73
C HIS A 382 17.04 -8.54 -27.23
N ILE A 383 17.81 -7.65 -26.62
CA ILE A 383 18.14 -7.68 -25.20
C ILE A 383 17.19 -6.78 -24.44
N VAL A 384 16.60 -7.29 -23.37
CA VAL A 384 15.95 -6.47 -22.35
C VAL A 384 16.75 -6.58 -21.06
N LEU A 385 17.52 -5.54 -20.75
CA LEU A 385 18.37 -5.50 -19.57
C LEU A 385 17.60 -4.85 -18.42
N HIS A 386 17.30 -5.65 -17.40
CA HIS A 386 16.70 -5.17 -16.16
C HIS A 386 17.80 -4.85 -15.17
N THR A 387 17.98 -3.57 -14.87
CA THR A 387 18.90 -3.04 -13.87
C THR A 387 18.16 -2.80 -12.56
N MET A 388 18.90 -2.71 -11.45
CA MET A 388 18.37 -2.53 -10.11
C MET A 388 18.81 -1.19 -9.54
N ASP A 389 17.85 -0.29 -9.25
CA ASP A 389 18.10 0.93 -8.50
C ASP A 389 17.51 0.84 -7.09
N GLN A 390 18.37 0.38 -6.17
CA GLN A 390 18.07 0.03 -4.79
C GLN A 390 17.17 -1.19 -4.66
N SER A 391 17.79 -2.32 -4.32
CA SER A 391 17.13 -3.57 -4.01
C SER A 391 16.44 -3.55 -2.64
N LYS A 392 15.78 -4.65 -2.26
CA LYS A 392 15.20 -4.82 -0.91
C LYS A 392 16.24 -4.79 0.23
N LEU A 393 17.53 -4.91 -0.10
CA LEU A 393 18.69 -4.80 0.81
C LEU A 393 19.52 -3.52 0.57
N GLY A 394 19.12 -2.69 -0.40
CA GLY A 394 19.73 -1.39 -0.69
C GLY A 394 20.91 -1.41 -1.68
N TYR A 395 21.08 -2.50 -2.45
CA TYR A 395 22.15 -2.61 -3.46
C TYR A 395 21.71 -2.10 -4.83
N GLN A 396 22.68 -1.74 -5.68
CA GLN A 396 22.48 -1.21 -7.02
C GLN A 396 23.40 -1.93 -8.00
N SER A 397 22.91 -2.24 -9.20
CA SER A 397 23.71 -2.83 -10.27
C SER A 397 22.93 -2.80 -11.59
N PRO A 398 23.60 -2.72 -12.76
CA PRO A 398 25.04 -2.51 -12.96
C PRO A 398 25.55 -1.14 -12.53
N SER A 399 26.87 -0.91 -12.59
CA SER A 399 27.44 0.41 -12.31
C SER A 399 27.09 1.45 -13.38
N ASP A 400 27.05 2.73 -12.99
CA ASP A 400 26.81 3.85 -13.94
C ASP A 400 27.91 3.92 -15.03
N GLU A 401 29.14 3.52 -14.71
CA GLU A 401 30.25 3.43 -15.68
C GLU A 401 30.02 2.32 -16.70
N PHE A 402 29.54 1.15 -16.25
CA PHE A 402 29.20 0.06 -17.15
C PHE A 402 28.08 0.44 -18.12
N ILE A 403 27.02 1.11 -17.63
CA ILE A 403 25.93 1.57 -18.49
C ILE A 403 26.44 2.53 -19.58
N LYS A 404 27.43 3.38 -19.29
CA LYS A 404 28.08 4.22 -20.31
C LYS A 404 28.84 3.39 -21.35
N LYS A 405 29.54 2.33 -20.93
CA LYS A 405 30.25 1.41 -21.84
C LYS A 405 29.29 0.64 -22.76
N LEU A 406 28.09 0.30 -22.30
CA LEU A 406 27.09 -0.33 -23.18
C LEU A 406 26.73 0.55 -24.38
N ASN A 407 26.67 1.87 -24.20
CA ASN A 407 26.35 2.81 -25.27
C ASN A 407 27.43 2.89 -26.36
N SER A 408 28.66 2.42 -26.12
CA SER A 408 29.71 2.37 -27.13
C SER A 408 29.71 1.08 -27.98
N LEU A 409 28.83 0.12 -27.67
CA LEU A 409 28.72 -1.11 -28.46
C LEU A 409 27.89 -0.88 -29.72
N GLU A 410 28.51 -1.02 -30.89
CA GLU A 410 27.83 -0.88 -32.18
C GLU A 410 26.77 -1.98 -32.42
N ASN A 411 25.70 -1.67 -33.16
CA ASN A 411 24.65 -2.63 -33.56
C ASN A 411 23.98 -3.38 -32.40
N LEU A 412 23.90 -2.76 -31.22
CA LEU A 412 23.26 -3.35 -30.04
C LEU A 412 21.74 -3.09 -30.05
N SER A 413 20.93 -4.15 -30.13
CA SER A 413 19.47 -4.07 -29.99
C SER A 413 19.10 -4.30 -28.53
N ILE A 414 18.89 -3.21 -27.78
CA ILE A 414 18.68 -3.27 -26.33
C ILE A 414 17.60 -2.29 -25.86
N GLN A 415 16.77 -2.73 -24.91
CA GLN A 415 15.95 -1.87 -24.07
C GLN A 415 16.39 -2.03 -22.61
N ILE A 416 16.66 -0.91 -21.94
CA ILE A 416 17.02 -0.90 -20.52
C ILE A 416 15.78 -0.60 -19.68
N ILE A 417 15.58 -1.40 -18.64
CA ILE A 417 14.55 -1.26 -17.63
C ILE A 417 15.25 -0.99 -16.31
N VAL A 418 14.87 0.08 -15.61
CA VAL A 418 15.35 0.37 -14.26
C VAL A 418 14.29 -0.09 -13.26
N ASP A 419 14.62 -1.11 -12.47
CA ASP A 419 13.81 -1.46 -11.29
C ASP A 419 14.02 -0.41 -10.20
N GLY A 420 13.16 0.61 -10.23
CA GLY A 420 13.09 1.68 -9.23
C GLY A 420 12.01 1.41 -8.19
N SER A 421 11.59 0.16 -8.00
CA SER A 421 10.39 -0.15 -7.21
C SER A 421 10.52 0.30 -5.75
N GLN A 422 11.71 0.32 -5.14
CA GLN A 422 11.91 0.89 -3.79
C GLN A 422 11.57 2.39 -3.72
N LEU A 423 11.66 3.09 -4.85
CA LEU A 423 11.35 4.50 -5.07
C LEU A 423 12.10 5.44 -4.11
N ARG A 424 13.35 5.08 -3.81
CA ARG A 424 14.31 5.88 -3.05
C ARG A 424 15.12 6.74 -4.03
N LEU A 425 14.38 7.48 -4.86
CA LEU A 425 14.86 8.29 -5.98
C LEU A 425 14.27 9.69 -5.88
N ASP A 426 15.08 10.69 -6.22
CA ASP A 426 14.59 12.05 -6.40
C ASP A 426 14.00 12.23 -7.81
N PRO A 427 13.13 13.22 -8.05
CA PRO A 427 12.55 13.48 -9.37
C PRO A 427 13.59 13.60 -10.49
N LYS A 428 14.78 14.16 -10.16
CA LYS A 428 15.90 14.30 -11.11
C LYS A 428 16.43 12.95 -11.60
N ASP A 429 16.43 11.92 -10.76
CA ASP A 429 16.96 10.60 -11.09
C ASP A 429 16.04 9.90 -12.08
N ILE A 430 14.73 9.95 -11.83
CA ILE A 430 13.70 9.41 -12.72
C ILE A 430 13.75 10.11 -14.08
N GLN A 431 13.82 11.45 -14.11
CA GLN A 431 13.98 12.20 -15.35
C GLN A 431 15.24 11.82 -16.12
N ASN A 432 16.38 11.64 -15.43
CA ASN A 432 17.63 11.23 -16.06
C ASN A 432 17.50 9.86 -16.75
N TYR A 433 16.80 8.90 -16.14
CA TYR A 433 16.54 7.60 -16.77
C TYR A 433 15.63 7.70 -17.98
N LEU A 434 14.52 8.43 -17.87
CA LEU A 434 13.58 8.59 -18.97
C LEU A 434 14.21 9.34 -20.16
N ASN A 435 15.04 10.34 -19.90
CA ASN A 435 15.77 11.09 -20.92
C ASN A 435 16.79 10.22 -21.69
N LYS A 436 17.30 9.15 -21.07
CA LYS A 436 18.15 8.14 -21.72
C LYS A 436 17.36 7.08 -22.48
N GLY A 437 16.02 7.16 -22.48
CA GLY A 437 15.15 6.17 -23.11
C GLY A 437 14.96 4.90 -22.28
N TYR A 438 15.23 4.95 -20.97
CA TYR A 438 15.02 3.80 -20.08
C TYR A 438 13.59 3.79 -19.55
N ILE A 439 13.00 2.61 -19.42
CA ILE A 439 11.70 2.42 -18.76
C ILE A 439 11.96 2.28 -17.26
N VAL A 440 11.11 2.88 -16.41
CA VAL A 440 11.29 2.84 -14.95
C VAL A 440 10.07 2.20 -14.29
N THR A 441 10.29 1.18 -13.46
CA THR A 441 9.23 0.65 -12.57
C THR A 441 9.26 1.41 -11.24
N ILE A 442 8.09 1.73 -10.70
CA ILE A 442 7.96 2.43 -9.41
C ILE A 442 6.88 1.78 -8.55
N THR A 443 6.98 1.95 -7.23
CA THR A 443 5.88 1.63 -6.32
C THR A 443 5.64 2.74 -5.29
N GLY A 444 4.38 3.04 -5.01
CA GLY A 444 4.00 3.97 -3.94
C GLY A 444 4.11 3.34 -2.54
N SER A 445 4.19 2.02 -2.45
CA SER A 445 3.99 1.29 -1.18
C SER A 445 5.24 1.06 -0.33
N LYS A 446 6.41 1.47 -0.83
CA LYS A 446 7.71 1.25 -0.17
C LYS A 446 8.19 2.51 0.51
N PHE A 447 9.15 3.24 -0.06
CA PHE A 447 9.69 4.44 0.56
C PHE A 447 8.61 5.47 0.91
N PHE A 448 7.66 5.72 0.00
CA PHE A 448 6.58 6.69 0.21
C PHE A 448 5.44 6.20 1.10
N THR A 449 5.52 4.97 1.64
CA THR A 449 4.61 4.44 2.67
C THR A 449 3.12 4.44 2.29
N GLY A 450 2.82 4.39 0.99
CA GLY A 450 1.47 4.08 0.51
C GLY A 450 1.06 2.63 0.84
N PRO A 451 -0.21 2.28 0.66
CA PRO A 451 -0.67 0.91 0.86
C PRO A 451 -0.02 -0.09 -0.14
N PRO A 452 0.20 -1.36 0.24
CA PRO A 452 0.80 -2.38 -0.63
C PRO A 452 0.00 -2.59 -1.92
N TYR A 453 0.64 -3.08 -2.99
CA TYR A 453 0.06 -3.21 -4.33
C TYR A 453 -0.24 -1.87 -5.05
N CYS A 454 0.73 -0.96 -5.01
CA CYS A 454 0.63 0.36 -5.63
C CYS A 454 1.76 0.53 -6.66
N GLY A 455 1.76 -0.24 -7.76
CA GLY A 455 2.81 -0.23 -8.78
C GLY A 455 2.49 0.64 -10.00
N ALA A 456 3.52 1.08 -10.72
CA ALA A 456 3.36 1.72 -12.02
C ALA A 456 4.62 1.56 -12.88
N LEU A 457 4.42 1.63 -14.19
CA LEU A 457 5.48 1.71 -15.19
C LEU A 457 5.50 3.11 -15.78
N ILE A 458 6.67 3.75 -15.82
CA ILE A 458 6.87 5.01 -16.53
C ILE A 458 7.69 4.73 -17.78
N LEU A 459 7.11 5.05 -18.94
CA LEU A 459 7.73 4.85 -20.24
C LEU A 459 8.24 6.17 -20.81
N PRO A 460 9.46 6.18 -21.37
CA PRO A 460 10.00 7.38 -22.00
C PRO A 460 9.35 7.63 -23.36
N LYS A 461 9.45 8.88 -23.81
CA LYS A 461 8.98 9.34 -25.13
C LYS A 461 9.43 8.44 -26.28
N SER A 462 10.67 7.92 -26.26
CA SER A 462 11.20 7.06 -27.32
C SER A 462 10.41 5.76 -27.46
N VAL A 463 10.08 5.12 -26.34
CA VAL A 463 9.29 3.88 -26.31
C VAL A 463 7.84 4.16 -26.68
N ASN A 464 7.26 5.25 -26.20
CA ASN A 464 5.91 5.67 -26.57
C ASN A 464 5.76 5.81 -28.10
N LYS A 465 6.72 6.49 -28.75
CA LYS A 465 6.77 6.62 -30.21
C LYS A 465 6.88 5.28 -30.93
N LEU A 466 7.70 4.36 -30.41
CA LEU A 466 7.86 3.03 -30.99
C LEU A 466 6.55 2.23 -30.93
N ILE A 467 5.85 2.28 -29.80
CA ILE A 467 4.56 1.60 -29.62
C ILE A 467 3.49 2.13 -30.59
N HIS A 468 3.47 3.45 -30.84
CA HIS A 468 2.59 4.02 -31.86
C HIS A 468 2.92 3.61 -33.29
N SER A 469 4.17 3.22 -33.56
CA SER A 469 4.59 2.80 -34.90
C SER A 469 4.25 1.35 -35.23
N VAL A 470 4.01 0.52 -34.22
CA VAL A 470 3.66 -0.90 -34.38
C VAL A 470 2.15 -1.11 -34.36
N LYS A 471 1.66 -2.15 -35.06
CA LYS A 471 0.24 -2.52 -35.12
C LYS A 471 -0.07 -3.82 -34.40
N ASN A 472 0.90 -4.39 -33.70
CA ASN A 472 0.77 -5.65 -32.99
C ASN A 472 -0.13 -5.45 -31.74
N THR A 473 -0.93 -6.46 -31.43
CA THR A 473 -1.76 -6.49 -30.22
C THR A 473 -0.98 -7.12 -29.07
N LEU A 474 -1.36 -6.78 -27.84
CA LEU A 474 -0.81 -7.41 -26.64
C LEU A 474 -1.18 -8.92 -26.59
N PRO A 475 -0.39 -9.76 -25.89
CA PRO A 475 -0.74 -11.16 -25.65
C PRO A 475 -2.15 -11.34 -25.07
N LYS A 476 -2.95 -12.19 -25.71
CA LYS A 476 -4.39 -12.36 -25.43
C LYS A 476 -4.72 -12.70 -23.97
N GLY A 477 -3.88 -13.49 -23.31
CA GLY A 477 -4.08 -13.87 -21.91
C GLY A 477 -4.02 -12.70 -20.92
N LEU A 478 -3.54 -11.52 -21.33
CA LEU A 478 -3.49 -10.33 -20.47
C LEU A 478 -4.87 -9.72 -20.17
N THR A 479 -5.91 -10.11 -20.90
CA THR A 479 -7.31 -9.82 -20.55
C THR A 479 -7.68 -10.29 -19.15
N GLN A 480 -7.01 -11.33 -18.63
CA GLN A 480 -7.22 -11.83 -17.27
C GLN A 480 -6.43 -11.04 -16.21
N TYR A 481 -5.54 -10.13 -16.60
CA TYR A 481 -4.63 -9.42 -15.69
C TYR A 481 -4.91 -7.91 -15.59
N TYR A 482 -5.25 -7.27 -16.71
CA TYR A 482 -5.28 -5.81 -16.79
C TYR A 482 -6.57 -5.32 -17.43
N ASN A 483 -7.04 -4.18 -16.95
CA ASN A 483 -8.09 -3.43 -17.64
C ASN A 483 -7.45 -2.48 -18.64
N ARG A 484 -8.15 -2.20 -19.73
CA ARG A 484 -7.75 -1.18 -20.71
C ARG A 484 -7.54 0.20 -20.07
N SER A 485 -8.30 0.52 -19.01
CA SER A 485 -8.21 1.82 -18.32
C SER A 485 -6.90 2.07 -17.56
N ASP A 486 -6.13 1.01 -17.28
CA ASP A 486 -4.82 1.11 -16.62
C ASP A 486 -3.71 1.57 -17.60
N TRP A 487 -3.98 1.50 -18.92
CA TRP A 487 -3.04 1.78 -20.02
C TRP A 487 -3.33 3.16 -20.67
N PRO A 488 -2.39 3.71 -21.47
CA PRO A 488 -2.61 4.94 -22.22
C PRO A 488 -3.71 4.74 -23.27
N THR A 489 -4.71 5.62 -23.28
CA THR A 489 -5.87 5.53 -24.18
C THR A 489 -5.51 5.69 -25.65
N SER A 490 -4.36 6.29 -25.95
CA SER A 490 -3.83 6.47 -27.29
C SER A 490 -3.23 5.18 -27.88
N TRP A 491 -2.99 4.15 -27.07
CA TRP A 491 -2.31 2.94 -27.51
C TRP A 491 -3.29 1.93 -28.11
N PHE A 492 -3.13 1.68 -29.41
CA PHE A 492 -3.92 0.67 -30.13
C PHE A 492 -3.78 -0.73 -29.54
N CYS A 493 -2.58 -1.10 -29.09
CA CYS A 493 -2.29 -2.46 -28.59
C CYS A 493 -3.09 -2.86 -27.34
N SER A 494 -3.59 -1.88 -26.56
CA SER A 494 -4.41 -2.12 -25.36
C SER A 494 -5.91 -2.24 -25.62
N ASN A 495 -6.38 -2.09 -26.87
CA ASN A 495 -7.81 -2.15 -27.20
C ASN A 495 -8.47 -3.50 -26.90
N GLU A 496 -7.69 -4.58 -26.95
CA GLU A 496 -8.15 -5.95 -26.69
C GLU A 496 -8.12 -6.33 -25.20
N LEU A 497 -7.64 -5.45 -24.31
CA LEU A 497 -7.68 -5.70 -22.87
C LEU A 497 -9.12 -5.57 -22.34
N SER A 498 -9.38 -6.22 -21.21
CA SER A 498 -10.71 -6.20 -20.59
C SER A 498 -11.18 -4.79 -20.26
N ASP A 499 -12.47 -4.55 -20.47
CA ASP A 499 -13.13 -3.37 -19.92
C ASP A 499 -13.23 -3.49 -18.39
N GLY A 500 -13.22 -2.35 -17.72
CA GLY A 500 -13.28 -2.28 -16.26
C GLY A 500 -12.28 -1.30 -15.68
N TYR A 501 -12.26 -1.25 -14.34
CA TYR A 501 -11.46 -0.29 -13.59
C TYR A 501 -10.92 -0.92 -12.31
N ASN A 502 -9.63 -0.80 -12.07
CA ASN A 502 -9.03 -1.23 -10.82
C ASN A 502 -9.08 -0.11 -9.77
N TYR A 503 -10.28 0.11 -9.21
CA TYR A 503 -10.48 1.12 -8.17
C TYR A 503 -9.59 0.91 -6.94
N GLY A 504 -9.26 -0.34 -6.60
CA GLY A 504 -8.32 -0.62 -5.51
C GLY A 504 -6.95 -0.03 -5.79
N SER A 505 -6.40 -0.25 -6.98
CA SER A 505 -5.14 0.36 -7.43
C SER A 505 -5.21 1.89 -7.40
N TYR A 506 -6.29 2.49 -7.92
CA TYR A 506 -6.44 3.95 -7.95
C TYR A 506 -6.50 4.56 -6.54
N MET A 507 -7.22 3.92 -5.62
CA MET A 507 -7.31 4.40 -4.23
C MET A 507 -5.98 4.27 -3.48
N ARG A 508 -5.20 3.23 -3.75
CA ARG A 508 -3.84 3.08 -3.21
C ARG A 508 -2.87 4.11 -3.79
N TRP A 509 -2.95 4.38 -5.09
CA TRP A 509 -2.18 5.46 -5.72
C TRP A 509 -2.56 6.83 -5.19
N ASN A 510 -3.83 7.10 -4.93
CA ASN A 510 -4.25 8.32 -4.26
C ASN A 510 -3.60 8.46 -2.88
N ALA A 511 -3.63 7.40 -2.06
CA ALA A 511 -2.99 7.40 -0.74
C ALA A 511 -1.46 7.63 -0.84
N ALA A 512 -0.80 6.99 -1.80
CA ALA A 512 0.65 7.17 -2.03
C ALA A 512 0.99 8.60 -2.51
N VAL A 513 0.23 9.15 -3.45
CA VAL A 513 0.39 10.53 -3.96
C VAL A 513 0.21 11.55 -2.84
N VAL A 514 -0.75 11.33 -1.93
CA VAL A 514 -0.94 12.18 -0.75
C VAL A 514 0.30 12.19 0.15
N GLU A 515 0.94 11.03 0.38
CA GLU A 515 2.19 10.97 1.16
C GLU A 515 3.39 11.56 0.41
N MET A 516 3.48 11.36 -0.91
CA MET A 516 4.49 11.99 -1.76
C MET A 516 4.41 13.51 -1.66
N ASP A 517 3.23 14.09 -1.88
CA ASP A 517 3.01 15.54 -1.77
C ASP A 517 3.38 16.06 -0.37
N ARG A 518 2.99 15.33 0.69
CA ARG A 518 3.34 15.68 2.07
C ARG A 518 4.86 15.65 2.31
N TYR A 519 5.56 14.64 1.79
CA TYR A 519 7.02 14.54 1.86
C TYR A 519 7.68 15.69 1.10
N TYR A 520 7.24 15.95 -0.14
CA TYR A 520 7.82 16.98 -0.99
C TYR A 520 7.60 18.41 -0.47
N LYS A 521 6.58 18.63 0.37
CA LYS A 521 6.35 19.90 1.10
C LYS A 521 7.35 20.18 2.22
N THR A 522 8.10 19.19 2.68
CA THR A 522 9.20 19.43 3.64
C THR A 522 10.37 20.08 2.91
N PRO A 523 10.87 21.25 3.33
CA PRO A 523 12.00 21.91 2.66
C PRO A 523 13.20 20.96 2.50
N ILE A 524 13.86 21.02 1.34
CA ILE A 524 14.91 20.07 0.96
C ILE A 524 16.04 20.00 2.00
N LEU A 525 16.47 21.15 2.55
CA LEU A 525 17.51 21.19 3.59
C LEU A 525 17.11 20.38 4.84
N TYR A 526 15.92 20.60 5.39
CA TYR A 526 15.48 19.91 6.61
C TYR A 526 15.18 18.43 6.37
N ARG A 527 14.62 18.11 5.20
CA ARG A 527 14.46 16.72 4.77
C ARG A 527 15.82 16.01 4.76
N ASN A 528 16.82 16.62 4.14
CA ASN A 528 18.17 16.09 4.02
C ASN A 528 18.82 15.87 5.40
N MET A 529 18.82 16.91 6.25
CA MET A 529 19.34 16.81 7.61
C MET A 529 18.60 15.77 8.45
N GLY A 530 17.28 15.71 8.34
CA GLY A 530 16.46 14.74 9.07
C GLY A 530 16.69 13.30 8.62
N ILE A 531 16.91 13.09 7.31
CA ILE A 531 17.29 11.78 6.75
C ILE A 531 18.64 11.35 7.33
N GLU A 532 19.66 12.19 7.26
CA GLU A 532 20.99 11.86 7.79
C GLU A 532 20.95 11.57 9.29
N MET A 533 20.31 12.45 10.05
CA MET A 533 20.18 12.30 11.50
C MET A 533 19.57 10.94 11.84
N PHE A 534 18.43 10.59 11.23
CA PHE A 534 17.76 9.31 11.46
C PHE A 534 18.58 8.11 10.98
N CYS A 535 19.13 8.17 9.78
CA CYS A 535 19.89 7.07 9.19
C CYS A 535 21.18 6.78 9.95
N ASN A 536 21.92 7.81 10.39
CA ASN A 536 23.11 7.63 11.22
C ASN A 536 22.76 6.96 12.54
N PHE A 537 21.70 7.42 13.21
CA PHE A 537 21.24 6.81 14.45
C PHE A 537 20.87 5.33 14.30
N VAL A 538 20.18 4.96 13.21
CA VAL A 538 19.85 3.55 12.94
C VAL A 538 21.11 2.71 12.72
N ASP A 539 22.08 3.22 11.95
CA ASP A 539 23.33 2.53 11.71
C ASP A 539 24.12 2.30 13.00
N ASP A 540 24.30 3.36 13.80
CA ASP A 540 24.99 3.31 15.08
C ASP A 540 24.29 2.33 16.04
N SER A 541 22.95 2.40 16.14
CA SER A 541 22.17 1.50 17.00
C SER A 541 22.31 0.02 16.61
N ILE A 542 22.40 -0.29 15.32
CA ILE A 542 22.61 -1.66 14.84
C ILE A 542 24.03 -2.13 15.14
N LYS A 543 25.04 -1.26 14.99
CA LYS A 543 26.44 -1.58 15.26
C LYS A 543 26.74 -1.74 16.75
N GLU A 544 26.05 -0.99 17.61
CA GLU A 544 26.18 -1.08 19.07
C GLU A 544 25.50 -2.33 19.66
N ALA A 545 24.47 -2.86 19.00
CA ALA A 545 23.77 -4.06 19.46
C ALA A 545 24.58 -5.32 19.14
N THR A 546 25.17 -5.95 20.17
CA THR A 546 26.07 -7.11 20.03
C THR A 546 25.42 -8.35 19.39
N PHE A 547 24.09 -8.45 19.42
CA PHE A 547 23.32 -9.52 18.80
C PHE A 547 22.87 -9.22 17.36
N LEU A 548 23.26 -8.08 16.79
CA LEU A 548 22.97 -7.70 15.41
C LEU A 548 24.27 -7.57 14.62
N GLN A 549 24.28 -8.07 13.38
CA GLN A 549 25.42 -7.88 12.47
C GLN A 549 24.94 -7.27 11.15
N PRO A 550 25.36 -6.04 10.81
CA PRO A 550 25.03 -5.43 9.51
C PRO A 550 25.64 -6.25 8.36
N ILE A 551 24.93 -6.34 7.24
CA ILE A 551 25.40 -7.06 6.03
C ILE A 551 25.87 -6.14 4.91
N TYR A 552 25.75 -4.84 5.13
CA TYR A 552 26.39 -3.82 4.34
C TYR A 552 27.70 -3.53 5.06
N GLY A 553 28.85 -3.75 4.42
CA GLY A 553 30.14 -3.44 5.03
C GLY A 553 30.31 -1.92 5.26
N ASP A 554 31.54 -1.46 5.42
CA ASP A 554 31.85 -0.02 5.43
C ASP A 554 31.69 0.68 4.07
N GLU A 555 30.91 0.05 3.15
CA GLU A 555 30.31 0.67 1.97
C GLU A 555 29.30 1.74 2.40
N THR A 556 29.79 2.76 3.10
CA THR A 556 29.32 4.11 2.95
C THR A 556 29.26 4.36 1.46
N LYS A 557 28.06 4.38 0.88
CA LYS A 557 27.83 4.94 -0.45
C LYS A 557 28.59 6.26 -0.47
N THR A 558 29.75 6.26 -1.14
CA THR A 558 30.64 7.40 -1.38
C THR A 558 30.52 8.50 -0.32
N LYS A 559 31.32 8.46 0.76
CA LYS A 559 31.63 9.61 1.64
C LYS A 559 30.65 10.78 1.41
N SER A 560 29.46 10.74 2.00
CA SER A 560 28.37 11.70 1.71
C SER A 560 28.82 13.15 1.84
N TYR A 561 29.82 13.39 2.68
CA TYR A 561 30.50 14.68 2.86
C TYR A 561 31.34 15.17 1.66
N SER A 562 31.73 14.30 0.73
CA SER A 562 32.61 14.62 -0.41
C SER A 562 31.90 14.66 -1.76
N SER A 563 30.72 14.03 -1.89
CA SER A 563 29.89 14.17 -3.09
C SER A 563 29.20 15.53 -3.09
N LYS A 564 29.41 16.35 -4.12
CA LYS A 564 28.76 17.67 -4.26
C LYS A 564 27.22 17.58 -4.39
N GLU A 565 26.65 16.39 -4.59
CA GLU A 565 25.21 16.19 -4.77
C GLU A 565 24.57 15.40 -3.61
N PHE A 566 23.75 16.10 -2.83
CA PHE A 566 22.86 15.49 -1.86
C PHE A 566 21.58 14.96 -2.55
N GLY A 567 21.21 13.71 -2.29
CA GLY A 567 19.98 13.09 -2.79
C GLY A 567 19.71 11.74 -2.13
N ILE A 568 18.43 11.35 -2.02
CA ILE A 568 18.05 10.12 -1.30
C ILE A 568 18.63 8.86 -1.95
N ARG A 569 18.87 8.89 -3.27
CA ARG A 569 19.51 7.79 -4.02
C ARG A 569 20.91 7.45 -3.47
N ASN A 570 21.60 8.45 -2.93
CA ASN A 570 23.00 8.36 -2.48
C ASN A 570 23.13 8.03 -0.99
N ILE A 571 22.03 8.03 -0.22
CA ILE A 571 22.04 7.76 1.22
C ILE A 571 21.56 6.34 1.46
N ARG A 572 22.23 5.59 2.35
CA ARG A 572 21.71 4.31 2.82
C ARG A 572 20.49 4.57 3.70
N THR A 573 19.36 3.99 3.28
CA THR A 573 18.06 4.17 3.96
C THR A 573 17.37 2.83 4.25
N ILE A 574 18.07 1.72 3.98
CA ILE A 574 17.70 0.34 4.31
C ILE A 574 18.90 -0.26 5.04
N PHE A 575 18.68 -0.71 6.28
CA PHE A 575 19.70 -1.24 7.17
C PHE A 575 19.42 -2.71 7.48
N PRO A 576 19.90 -3.62 6.61
CA PRO A 576 19.77 -5.05 6.81
C PRO A 576 20.80 -5.62 7.77
N PHE A 577 20.37 -6.55 8.63
CA PHE A 577 21.21 -7.20 9.63
C PHE A 577 20.84 -8.67 9.87
N PHE A 578 21.85 -9.49 10.16
CA PHE A 578 21.69 -10.80 10.78
C PHE A 578 21.41 -10.65 12.28
N ILE A 579 20.82 -11.68 12.87
CA ILE A 579 20.50 -11.75 14.30
C ILE A 579 21.24 -12.94 14.88
N PHE A 580 21.90 -12.71 16.00
CA PHE A 580 22.70 -13.69 16.74
C PHE A 580 22.08 -14.01 18.09
N LYS A 581 22.32 -15.23 18.54
CA LYS A 581 22.09 -15.66 19.91
C LYS A 581 23.25 -16.55 20.32
N ASP A 582 23.88 -16.27 21.46
CA ASP A 582 25.02 -17.04 21.97
C ASP A 582 26.17 -17.19 20.94
N ASN A 583 26.44 -16.13 20.17
CA ASN A 583 27.39 -16.07 19.04
C ASN A 583 27.05 -16.96 17.82
N GLU A 584 25.87 -17.57 17.78
CA GLU A 584 25.37 -18.30 16.62
C GLU A 584 24.33 -17.48 15.87
N VAL A 585 24.40 -17.50 14.53
CA VAL A 585 23.39 -16.84 13.70
C VAL A 585 22.07 -17.60 13.79
N LEU A 586 20.95 -16.89 13.92
CA LEU A 586 19.64 -17.53 13.96
C LEU A 586 19.30 -18.23 12.63
N SER A 587 18.64 -19.38 12.72
CA SER A 587 18.09 -20.08 11.57
C SER A 587 16.96 -19.30 10.89
N VAL A 588 16.69 -19.62 9.63
CA VAL A 588 15.60 -19.01 8.84
C VAL A 588 14.27 -19.00 9.59
N ASP A 589 13.90 -20.13 10.21
CA ASP A 589 12.60 -20.28 10.87
C ASP A 589 12.54 -19.47 12.16
N LYS A 590 13.62 -19.43 12.95
CA LYS A 590 13.70 -18.59 14.16
C LYS A 590 13.60 -17.10 13.81
N VAL A 591 14.25 -16.64 12.74
CA VAL A 591 14.14 -15.23 12.29
C VAL A 591 12.73 -14.91 11.81
N LYS A 592 12.06 -15.81 11.08
CA LYS A 592 10.67 -15.63 10.66
C LYS A 592 9.71 -15.60 11.85
N LYS A 593 9.93 -16.46 12.85
CA LYS A 593 9.15 -16.46 14.10
C LYS A 593 9.37 -15.17 14.88
N LEU A 594 10.61 -14.74 15.04
CA LEU A 594 10.98 -13.46 15.67
C LEU A 594 10.29 -12.28 14.97
N TYR A 595 10.28 -12.23 13.64
CA TYR A 595 9.59 -11.20 12.88
C TYR A 595 8.09 -11.14 13.21
N THR A 596 7.42 -12.29 13.30
CA THR A 596 5.99 -12.36 13.66
C THR A 596 5.77 -11.87 15.10
N LEU A 597 6.58 -12.34 16.05
CA LEU A 597 6.50 -11.94 17.47
C LEU A 597 6.76 -10.44 17.67
N LEU A 598 7.73 -9.88 16.94
CA LEU A 598 8.06 -8.46 16.97
C LEU A 598 6.85 -7.59 16.59
N ASN A 599 6.03 -8.06 15.64
CA ASN A 599 4.83 -7.38 15.16
C ASN A 599 3.57 -7.67 15.99
N SER A 600 3.67 -8.49 17.04
CA SER A 600 2.57 -8.91 17.92
C SER A 600 2.64 -8.25 19.29
N ASP A 601 1.51 -8.27 20.00
CA ASP A 601 1.45 -7.94 21.43
C ASP A 601 1.82 -9.19 22.22
N LEU A 602 2.87 -9.12 23.03
CA LEU A 602 3.38 -10.25 23.81
C LEU A 602 3.11 -10.09 25.32
N SER A 603 2.32 -9.10 25.73
CA SER A 603 2.16 -8.76 27.15
C SER A 603 1.68 -9.91 28.03
N ASP A 604 0.75 -10.73 27.52
CA ASP A 604 0.20 -11.88 28.24
C ASP A 604 1.27 -12.94 28.57
N GLN A 605 2.33 -13.09 27.75
CA GLN A 605 3.42 -14.02 28.05
C GLN A 605 4.37 -13.51 29.15
N PHE A 606 4.28 -12.23 29.51
CA PHE A 606 5.11 -11.59 30.52
C PHE A 606 4.28 -11.14 31.75
N GLU A 607 3.12 -11.74 31.98
CA GLU A 607 2.35 -11.54 33.21
C GLU A 607 3.22 -11.79 34.45
N GLY A 608 3.19 -10.85 35.40
CA GLY A 608 4.03 -10.89 36.60
C GLY A 608 5.43 -10.28 36.46
N SER A 609 5.86 -9.92 35.24
CA SER A 609 7.07 -9.12 35.03
C SER A 609 6.88 -7.65 35.44
N SER A 610 7.97 -6.86 35.43
CA SER A 610 7.88 -5.42 35.65
C SER A 610 7.00 -4.75 34.59
N LEU A 611 6.36 -3.63 34.96
CA LEU A 611 5.52 -2.87 34.03
C LEU A 611 6.28 -2.40 32.79
N GLU A 612 7.59 -2.17 32.91
CA GLU A 612 8.46 -1.83 31.79
C GLU A 612 8.57 -2.97 30.78
N ILE A 613 8.80 -4.20 31.25
CA ILE A 613 8.86 -5.40 30.39
C ILE A 613 7.52 -5.64 29.72
N ILE A 614 6.41 -5.54 30.46
CA ILE A 614 5.06 -5.72 29.89
C ILE A 614 4.79 -4.69 28.79
N ARG A 615 5.17 -3.42 28.99
CA ARG A 615 5.04 -2.38 27.96
C ARG A 615 5.91 -2.63 26.74
N LEU A 616 7.15 -3.09 26.95
CA LEU A 616 8.06 -3.44 25.86
C LEU A 616 7.52 -4.64 25.05
N ALA A 617 7.07 -5.69 25.74
CA ALA A 617 6.44 -6.87 25.15
C ALA A 617 5.17 -6.50 24.35
N ALA A 618 4.33 -5.60 24.87
CA ALA A 618 3.11 -5.15 24.21
C ALA A 618 3.36 -4.32 22.94
N GLN A 619 4.49 -3.62 22.85
CA GLN A 619 4.76 -2.69 21.76
C GLN A 619 4.92 -3.43 20.43
N LYS A 620 3.99 -3.21 19.49
CA LYS A 620 4.09 -3.78 18.15
C LYS A 620 5.17 -3.02 17.36
N CYS A 621 6.13 -3.74 16.82
CA CYS A 621 7.20 -3.21 15.99
C CYS A 621 7.17 -3.90 14.63
N HIS A 622 6.92 -3.13 13.58
CA HIS A 622 6.83 -3.61 12.21
C HIS A 622 8.04 -3.10 11.41
N ILE A 623 8.97 -4.00 11.13
CA ILE A 623 10.16 -3.74 10.32
C ILE A 623 10.13 -4.58 9.04
N GLY A 624 11.17 -4.54 8.20
CA GLY A 624 11.18 -5.29 6.96
C GLY A 624 11.10 -6.81 7.16
N GLN A 625 10.10 -7.45 6.53
CA GLN A 625 9.89 -8.91 6.49
C GLN A 625 11.14 -9.75 6.17
N ALA A 626 11.38 -10.83 6.92
CA ALA A 626 12.53 -11.71 6.74
C ALA A 626 12.89 -12.04 5.28
N VAL A 627 14.16 -11.87 4.93
CA VAL A 627 14.73 -12.24 3.62
C VAL A 627 15.75 -13.35 3.85
N ASN A 628 15.55 -14.50 3.21
CA ASN A 628 16.50 -15.61 3.28
C ASN A 628 17.83 -15.19 2.65
N VAL A 629 18.92 -15.38 3.40
CA VAL A 629 20.29 -15.09 2.97
C VAL A 629 21.22 -16.13 3.62
N LYS A 630 22.17 -16.66 2.85
CA LYS A 630 23.21 -17.53 3.39
C LYS A 630 24.18 -16.72 4.25
N TYR A 631 24.48 -17.19 5.45
CA TYR A 631 25.49 -16.58 6.32
C TYR A 631 26.90 -17.06 5.92
N THR A 632 27.03 -18.38 5.73
CA THR A 632 28.21 -19.04 5.15
C THR A 632 27.76 -20.08 4.13
N THR A 633 28.70 -20.81 3.53
CA THR A 633 28.42 -21.92 2.60
C THR A 633 27.51 -22.99 3.18
N GLU A 634 27.62 -23.24 4.48
CA GLU A 634 26.93 -24.33 5.19
C GLU A 634 25.72 -23.85 6.01
N ILE A 635 25.64 -22.55 6.30
CA ILE A 635 24.65 -21.99 7.23
C ILE A 635 23.66 -21.10 6.49
N GLU A 636 22.41 -21.58 6.36
CA GLU A 636 21.28 -20.78 5.91
C GLU A 636 20.69 -19.95 7.05
N SER A 637 20.40 -18.69 6.78
CA SER A 637 19.77 -17.77 7.74
C SER A 637 18.80 -16.83 7.03
N ALA A 638 18.24 -15.89 7.77
CA ALA A 638 17.49 -14.78 7.23
C ALA A 638 17.86 -13.48 7.95
N ILE A 639 17.64 -12.37 7.28
CA ILE A 639 17.89 -11.04 7.81
C ILE A 639 16.60 -10.26 7.98
N LEU A 640 16.60 -9.33 8.94
CA LEU A 640 15.59 -8.29 9.05
C LEU A 640 16.19 -6.96 8.62
N ARG A 641 15.33 -5.96 8.39
CA ARG A 641 15.76 -4.61 7.96
C ARG A 641 15.00 -3.53 8.70
N ILE A 642 15.71 -2.55 9.23
CA ILE A 642 15.11 -1.26 9.61
C ILE A 642 15.27 -0.32 8.42
N SER A 643 14.16 0.28 7.99
CA SER A 643 14.14 1.13 6.79
C SER A 643 13.48 2.46 7.05
N LEU A 644 14.13 3.54 6.61
CA LEU A 644 13.53 4.87 6.60
C LEU A 644 12.38 4.91 5.60
N GLY A 645 11.20 5.37 6.04
CA GLY A 645 10.07 5.73 5.17
C GLY A 645 9.85 7.25 5.15
N ALA A 646 9.24 7.75 4.08
CA ALA A 646 8.97 9.18 3.87
C ALA A 646 8.17 9.82 5.02
N ARG A 647 7.32 9.04 5.70
CA ARG A 647 6.54 9.47 6.87
C ARG A 647 7.38 9.90 8.07
N VAL A 648 8.56 9.31 8.29
CA VAL A 648 9.49 9.75 9.36
C VAL A 648 9.79 11.24 9.20
N ILE A 649 9.94 11.69 7.96
CA ILE A 649 10.20 13.10 7.63
C ILE A 649 8.90 13.92 7.58
N SER A 650 7.91 13.45 6.83
CA SER A 650 6.69 14.22 6.53
C SER A 650 5.77 14.37 7.75
N GLU A 651 5.80 13.44 8.71
CA GLU A 651 5.10 13.55 10.00
C GLU A 651 5.81 14.50 10.95
N SER A 652 7.14 14.49 10.95
CA SER A 652 7.93 15.39 11.78
C SER A 652 7.75 16.87 11.38
N TRP A 653 7.47 17.15 10.10
CA TRP A 653 7.28 18.51 9.59
C TRP A 653 5.84 19.06 9.73
N VAL A 654 4.92 18.34 10.39
CA VAL A 654 3.49 18.70 10.44
C VAL A 654 3.24 20.11 11.02
N ASN A 655 4.04 20.54 11.99
CA ASN A 655 3.90 21.85 12.63
C ASN A 655 4.59 22.98 11.86
N ARG A 656 5.38 22.66 10.82
CA ARG A 656 6.22 23.61 10.06
C ARG A 656 7.16 24.45 10.93
N ASP A 657 7.58 23.87 12.05
CA ASP A 657 8.52 24.45 13.00
C ASP A 657 9.77 23.57 13.06
N ILE A 658 10.94 24.19 12.97
CA ILE A 658 12.23 23.49 12.87
C ILE A 658 12.60 22.79 14.18
N SER A 659 12.32 23.42 15.32
CA SER A 659 12.64 22.84 16.63
C SER A 659 11.76 21.62 16.89
N LEU A 660 10.45 21.72 16.59
CA LEU A 660 9.54 20.58 16.68
C LEU A 660 9.87 19.49 15.66
N PHE A 661 10.37 19.86 14.47
CA PHE A 661 10.79 18.89 13.46
C PHE A 661 11.89 17.95 13.96
N PHE A 662 13.00 18.49 14.47
CA PHE A 662 14.09 17.66 14.96
C PHE A 662 13.70 16.87 16.21
N ARG A 663 12.95 17.48 17.13
CA ARG A 663 12.37 16.76 18.28
C ARG A 663 11.49 15.58 17.85
N ASN A 664 10.66 15.77 16.82
CA ASN A 664 9.80 14.71 16.30
C ASN A 664 10.62 13.58 15.65
N ILE A 665 11.75 13.89 15.00
CA ILE A 665 12.68 12.87 14.49
C ILE A 665 13.34 12.11 15.65
N GLU A 666 13.76 12.77 16.72
CA GLU A 666 14.29 12.10 17.93
C GLU A 666 13.27 11.15 18.58
N LEU A 667 11.98 11.50 18.54
CA LEU A 667 10.92 10.59 18.98
C LEU A 667 10.84 9.33 18.10
N GLN A 668 11.11 9.43 16.79
CA GLN A 668 11.20 8.27 15.91
C GLN A 668 12.45 7.43 16.21
N MET A 669 13.58 8.05 16.55
CA MET A 669 14.80 7.34 16.98
C MET A 669 14.56 6.54 18.26
N SER A 670 13.81 7.10 19.21
CA SER A 670 13.43 6.38 20.44
C SER A 670 12.65 5.09 20.13
N GLN A 671 11.83 5.08 19.06
CA GLN A 671 11.12 3.88 18.61
C GLN A 671 12.06 2.81 18.03
N ILE A 672 13.18 3.21 17.43
CA ILE A 672 14.24 2.29 16.98
C ILE A 672 14.88 1.62 18.17
N THR A 673 15.23 2.37 19.22
CA THR A 673 15.76 1.81 20.46
C THR A 673 14.80 0.80 21.07
N ILE A 674 13.51 1.13 21.15
CA ILE A 674 12.48 0.21 21.68
C ILE A 674 12.36 -1.05 20.79
N THR A 675 12.44 -0.90 19.47
CA THR A 675 12.39 -2.03 18.54
C THR A 675 13.56 -2.99 18.76
N ILE A 676 14.79 -2.46 18.88
CA ILE A 676 15.99 -3.27 19.14
C ILE A 676 15.92 -3.94 20.51
N LYS A 677 15.48 -3.23 21.55
CA LYS A 677 15.24 -3.80 22.89
C LYS A 677 14.19 -4.91 22.88
N LYS A 678 13.15 -4.80 22.04
CA LYS A 678 12.16 -5.87 21.91
C LYS A 678 12.74 -7.10 21.21
N ILE A 679 13.63 -6.92 20.23
CA ILE A 679 14.38 -8.04 19.63
C ILE A 679 15.19 -8.74 20.72
N GLU A 680 15.96 -8.00 21.52
CA GLU A 680 16.72 -8.53 22.65
C GLU A 680 15.84 -9.28 23.67
N LEU A 681 14.69 -8.70 24.03
CA LEU A 681 13.71 -9.35 24.92
C LEU A 681 13.26 -10.70 24.36
N ILE A 682 12.92 -10.79 23.07
CA ILE A 682 12.52 -12.06 22.45
C ILE A 682 13.68 -13.07 22.45
N LEU A 683 14.92 -12.62 22.18
CA LEU A 683 16.09 -13.49 22.19
C LEU A 683 16.39 -14.07 23.57
N ASN A 684 16.19 -13.26 24.62
CA ASN A 684 16.42 -13.65 26.01
C ASN A 684 15.35 -14.59 26.59
N ASN A 685 14.28 -14.86 25.84
CA ASN A 685 13.18 -15.77 26.20
C ASN A 685 13.04 -16.88 25.14
N PRO A 686 13.98 -17.86 25.11
CA PRO A 686 14.09 -18.87 24.06
C PRO A 686 12.79 -19.63 23.76
N GLU A 687 11.97 -19.88 24.76
CA GLU A 687 10.67 -20.55 24.65
C GLU A 687 9.71 -19.86 23.67
N LEU A 688 9.89 -18.55 23.44
CA LEU A 688 9.14 -17.82 22.42
C LEU A 688 9.58 -18.21 21.01
N LEU A 689 10.82 -18.68 20.81
CA LEU A 689 11.41 -19.02 19.53
C LEU A 689 11.37 -20.53 19.18
N ASP A 690 10.99 -21.37 20.15
CA ASP A 690 11.00 -22.85 20.01
C ASP A 690 9.78 -23.46 19.33
#